data_AF-A0A3S3NDK7-F1
#
_entry.id   AF-A0A3S3NDK7-F1
#
_cell.length_a   1.000
_cell.length_b   1.000
_cell.length_c   1.000
_cell.angle_alpha   90.00
_cell.angle_beta   90.00
_cell.angle_gamma   90.00
#
_symmetry.space_group_name_H-M   'P 1'
#
loop_
_entity.id
_entity.type
_entity.pdbx_description
1 polymer ?
#
loop_
_entity_poly.entity_id
_entity_poly.type
_entity_poly.pdbx_seq_one_letter_code
_entity_poly.pdbx_strand_id
1 'polypeptide(L)'
;MSEATEKKTKKHPNNVSLFSTLSSFFFFFSPLHMHMLGRVDGLELVWELGCEIEDTAFRIDCGGVDNFTSQFNQSWIADRFYTGGAPAIVAEPHNLLLPQEKTLRFFPISSGKKNCYLVNVPNGRYFIRAFTVYDNYDSKLQSPSFDVSVEGTLVFSYRSPWLEDVSKYGAYSDVFTFVNDGEADVCFYSIATDAPVISSLEIIQIDPLSYASSAIGHGTILVNYGRLTCGSNTFGPGFTNDRDMFGRSWQSDSKLRVKNSNVKAMSTLRNILSTNQAHNYFPNHLYQTAITVKGGGSLEYLFPVDTRLDYLVWFHFAEIDSTVTAAGQRVFDIYINQKNVSRMDIFKEVGGFTAFEWYYTINNLNSTPLSVKLVPIVGEALISGLENYAMVPLDLATLPSEVTAMRALKESLRVPDRMGWNGDPCAPSTWDAWEGVTCHLNQAKNALVVTQLDLGSQGLKGYISEQISLLTNLVSVNLSSNSLEGTLPSGIGQKSLAKLDLSGNKFTGTIPESFSSSNLQLVLLNGNELEGRVSEELYSIGVHGGVIDLSGNKALCGVPTLPACSFFWERGKLSTAGKIAIGLSCVVVLSVLILTMYICWVRRGKNDYDFGLPHDLMSLAAKRNRYQRQKSLMLLEMESQNANGFPSTLSPLT
;
A
#
# COMPACT_ATOMS: atom_id res chain seq x y z
N MET A 1 -20.85 -43.44 59.21
CA MET A 1 -21.82 -44.40 58.65
C MET A 1 -21.54 -44.49 57.15
N SER A 2 -20.70 -45.44 56.74
CA SER A 2 -21.10 -46.79 56.22
C SER A 2 -21.58 -46.65 54.77
N GLU A 3 -21.06 -47.25 53.70
CA GLU A 3 -20.11 -48.34 53.36
C GLU A 3 -19.71 -48.08 51.88
N ALA A 4 -18.45 -48.17 51.42
CA ALA A 4 -17.65 -49.38 51.13
C ALA A 4 -18.34 -50.34 50.13
N THR A 5 -17.89 -50.51 48.88
CA THR A 5 -16.92 -51.53 48.37
C THR A 5 -17.36 -51.89 46.93
N GLU A 6 -16.64 -52.53 46.00
CA GLU A 6 -15.23 -52.76 45.69
C GLU A 6 -15.21 -53.57 44.36
N LYS A 7 -14.25 -53.23 43.48
CA LYS A 7 -13.58 -54.00 42.39
C LYS A 7 -14.25 -55.21 41.70
N LYS A 8 -13.95 -55.31 40.39
CA LYS A 8 -13.28 -56.51 39.85
C LYS A 8 -12.34 -56.19 38.69
N THR A 9 -11.10 -56.63 38.86
CA THR A 9 -9.94 -56.61 37.96
C THR A 9 -9.88 -57.85 37.06
N LYS A 10 -9.19 -57.73 35.91
CA LYS A 10 -8.37 -58.75 35.19
C LYS A 10 -8.08 -58.21 33.77
N LYS A 11 -6.94 -58.36 33.10
CA LYS A 11 -5.60 -58.91 33.38
C LYS A 11 -4.78 -58.57 32.11
N HIS A 12 -3.58 -58.02 32.22
CA HIS A 12 -2.60 -57.94 31.10
C HIS A 12 -1.85 -59.29 30.97
N PRO A 13 -1.24 -59.60 29.80
CA PRO A 13 0.21 -59.34 29.66
C PRO A 13 0.72 -58.99 28.24
N ASN A 14 1.79 -58.16 28.21
CA ASN A 14 3.06 -58.18 27.44
C ASN A 14 3.07 -58.84 26.03
N ASN A 15 3.75 -58.36 24.98
CA ASN A 15 5.12 -57.82 24.93
C ASN A 15 5.50 -57.36 23.49
N VAL A 16 6.44 -56.41 23.40
CA VAL A 16 7.44 -56.15 22.33
C VAL A 16 7.03 -55.45 21.01
N SER A 17 7.85 -54.43 20.75
CA SER A 17 8.02 -53.41 19.71
C SER A 17 8.43 -53.85 18.29
N LEU A 18 8.07 -53.09 17.25
CA LEU A 18 8.93 -52.09 16.53
C LEU A 18 8.25 -51.63 15.20
N PHE A 19 8.21 -50.31 14.97
CA PHE A 19 8.07 -49.52 13.72
C PHE A 19 6.98 -49.83 12.66
N SER A 20 6.09 -48.87 12.39
CA SER A 20 6.33 -47.76 11.44
C SER A 20 5.07 -46.91 11.15
N THR A 21 5.32 -45.63 10.85
CA THR A 21 4.47 -44.64 10.15
C THR A 21 3.18 -44.12 10.81
N LEU A 22 3.25 -42.88 11.32
CA LEU A 22 2.16 -41.91 11.22
C LEU A 22 2.73 -40.49 11.12
N SER A 23 2.22 -39.77 10.12
CA SER A 23 2.65 -38.47 9.60
C SER A 23 2.23 -37.32 10.52
N SER A 24 3.08 -36.30 10.51
CA SER A 24 3.16 -35.14 11.39
C SER A 24 2.07 -34.08 11.14
N PHE A 25 1.51 -33.55 12.23
CA PHE A 25 1.01 -32.18 12.30
C PHE A 25 2.19 -31.27 12.73
N PHE A 26 2.58 -30.33 11.87
CA PHE A 26 3.56 -29.30 12.19
C PHE A 26 2.84 -27.96 12.45
N PHE A 27 2.94 -27.47 13.69
CA PHE A 27 2.90 -26.04 13.99
C PHE A 27 4.36 -25.60 14.21
N PHE A 28 4.84 -24.68 13.37
CA PHE A 28 6.16 -24.06 13.55
C PHE A 28 6.04 -22.83 14.46
N PHE A 29 6.65 -22.91 15.64
CA PHE A 29 7.22 -21.75 16.32
C PHE A 29 8.62 -21.51 15.74
N SER A 30 8.94 -20.27 15.37
CA SER A 30 10.30 -19.88 14.91
C SER A 30 11.27 -19.71 16.10
N PRO A 31 12.56 -20.02 15.94
CA PRO A 31 13.53 -20.07 17.05
C PRO A 31 14.22 -18.72 17.29
N LEU A 32 14.30 -18.34 18.56
CA LEU A 32 15.18 -17.29 19.10
C LEU A 32 16.65 -17.66 18.79
N HIS A 33 17.36 -16.84 18.01
CA HIS A 33 18.80 -16.97 17.81
C HIS A 33 19.55 -16.25 18.93
N MET A 34 20.03 -17.02 19.91
CA MET A 34 20.89 -16.54 21.00
C MET A 34 22.35 -16.71 20.60
N HIS A 35 23.02 -15.64 20.16
CA HIS A 35 24.47 -15.63 19.99
C HIS A 35 25.13 -15.34 21.34
N MET A 36 25.62 -16.38 22.01
CA MET A 36 26.50 -16.25 23.18
C MET A 36 27.95 -16.08 22.72
N LEU A 37 28.55 -14.91 22.98
CA LEU A 37 29.99 -14.73 23.06
C LEU A 37 30.34 -14.38 24.50
N GLY A 38 30.73 -15.39 25.28
CA GLY A 38 31.26 -15.21 26.62
C GLY A 38 32.77 -15.03 26.60
N ARG A 39 33.26 -13.96 27.24
CA ARG A 39 34.58 -13.94 27.87
C ARG A 39 34.45 -13.27 29.23
N VAL A 40 34.78 -14.01 30.28
CA VAL A 40 34.80 -13.57 31.67
C VAL A 40 36.13 -12.86 31.92
N ASP A 41 36.08 -11.63 32.43
CA ASP A 41 36.95 -11.12 33.50
C ASP A 41 36.27 -9.89 34.13
N GLY A 42 36.22 -9.89 35.46
CA GLY A 42 35.23 -9.16 36.26
C GLY A 42 35.30 -7.63 36.23
N LEU A 43 34.12 -7.03 36.06
CA LEU A 43 33.69 -5.74 36.59
C LEU A 43 32.16 -5.75 36.61
N GLU A 44 31.55 -5.24 37.69
CA GLU A 44 30.09 -5.14 37.87
C GLU A 44 29.41 -4.55 36.63
N LEU A 45 28.59 -5.35 35.96
CA LEU A 45 27.65 -4.90 34.94
C LEU A 45 26.39 -4.39 35.65
N VAL A 46 26.28 -3.06 35.72
CA VAL A 46 25.01 -2.39 35.95
C VAL A 46 24.12 -2.67 34.74
N TRP A 47 23.02 -3.38 34.97
CA TRP A 47 21.99 -3.60 33.95
C TRP A 47 21.18 -2.30 33.79
N GLU A 48 21.54 -1.44 32.84
CA GLU A 48 20.55 -0.55 32.25
C GLU A 48 19.63 -1.42 31.39
N LEU A 49 18.43 -1.70 31.90
CA LEU A 49 17.32 -2.20 31.10
C LEU A 49 16.91 -1.08 30.13
N GLY A 50 17.62 -0.97 29.01
CA GLY A 50 17.14 -0.26 27.84
C GLY A 50 15.92 -1.00 27.31
N CYS A 51 14.74 -0.40 27.43
CA CYS A 51 13.53 -0.91 26.81
C CYS A 51 13.55 -0.46 25.34
N GLU A 52 13.65 -1.42 24.42
CA GLU A 52 13.59 -1.21 22.98
C GLU A 52 12.19 -0.69 22.59
N ILE A 53 12.13 0.49 21.98
CA ILE A 53 10.99 0.82 21.10
C ILE A 53 10.99 -0.30 20.05
N GLU A 54 9.89 -1.05 19.91
CA GLU A 54 9.81 -2.17 18.96
C GLU A 54 10.33 -1.74 17.57
N ASP A 55 11.17 -2.58 16.97
CA ASP A 55 12.18 -2.35 15.90
C ASP A 55 11.74 -1.61 14.61
N THR A 56 10.49 -1.19 14.48
CA THR A 56 9.93 -0.65 13.24
C THR A 56 9.70 0.86 13.32
N ALA A 57 10.64 1.63 12.77
CA ALA A 57 10.50 3.07 12.57
C ALA A 57 10.94 3.47 11.16
N PHE A 58 10.00 3.99 10.37
CA PHE A 58 10.26 4.56 9.05
C PHE A 58 10.29 6.08 9.16
N ARG A 59 11.37 6.72 8.72
CA ARG A 59 11.52 8.17 8.67
C ARG A 59 11.91 8.59 7.27
N ILE A 60 10.97 9.14 6.52
CA ILE A 60 11.07 9.39 5.09
C ILE A 60 11.30 10.89 4.89
N ASP A 61 12.41 11.23 4.23
CA ASP A 61 12.70 12.57 3.73
C ASP A 61 12.01 12.74 2.38
N CYS A 62 10.85 13.40 2.36
CA CYS A 62 10.00 13.50 1.17
C CYS A 62 10.58 14.52 0.20
N GLY A 63 10.94 14.09 -1.00
CA GLY A 63 11.73 14.86 -1.97
C GLY A 63 13.25 14.65 -1.84
N GLY A 64 13.71 13.98 -0.78
CA GLY A 64 15.10 13.65 -0.54
C GLY A 64 15.62 12.51 -1.41
N VAL A 65 16.89 12.60 -1.81
CA VAL A 65 17.53 11.63 -2.73
C VAL A 65 18.39 10.59 -2.02
N ASP A 66 18.98 10.94 -0.87
CA ASP A 66 19.96 10.11 -0.18
C ASP A 66 19.52 9.84 1.27
N ASN A 67 19.86 8.66 1.77
CA ASN A 67 19.67 8.34 3.18
C ASN A 67 20.68 9.14 4.02
N PHE A 68 20.26 9.59 5.20
CA PHE A 68 21.15 10.28 6.13
C PHE A 68 20.83 9.96 7.59
N THR A 69 21.71 10.35 8.51
CA THR A 69 21.46 10.24 9.95
C THR A 69 21.39 11.63 10.56
N SER A 70 20.32 11.90 11.32
CA SER A 70 20.06 13.21 11.92
C SER A 70 20.99 13.46 13.12
N GLN A 71 21.02 14.71 13.60
CA GLN A 71 21.72 15.10 14.84
C GLN A 71 21.24 14.36 16.09
N PHE A 72 20.05 13.76 16.03
CA PHE A 72 19.45 12.96 17.10
C PHE A 72 19.76 11.46 16.96
N ASN A 73 20.72 11.09 16.09
CA ASN A 73 21.08 9.71 15.78
C ASN A 73 19.92 8.89 15.22
N GLN A 74 19.02 9.53 14.46
CA GLN A 74 17.90 8.88 13.79
C GLN A 74 18.25 8.68 12.32
N SER A 75 18.06 7.47 11.80
CA SER A 75 18.24 7.19 10.37
C SER A 75 17.01 7.65 9.59
N TRP A 76 17.26 8.44 8.55
CA TRP A 76 16.30 8.93 7.58
C TRP A 76 16.56 8.25 6.24
N ILE A 77 15.49 7.78 5.60
CA ILE A 77 15.54 7.18 4.28
C ILE A 77 15.12 8.20 3.22
N ALA A 78 15.75 8.12 2.06
CA ALA A 78 15.36 8.85 0.88
C ALA A 78 13.91 8.54 0.49
N ASP A 79 13.32 9.45 -0.28
CA ASP A 79 11.91 9.41 -0.64
C ASP A 79 11.51 8.12 -1.37
N ARG A 80 10.61 7.34 -0.77
CA ARG A 80 10.14 6.02 -1.23
C ARG A 80 8.68 5.82 -0.82
N PHE A 81 8.06 4.75 -1.32
CA PHE A 81 6.71 4.29 -0.96
C PHE A 81 5.55 5.18 -1.42
N TYR A 82 5.83 6.26 -2.16
CA TYR A 82 4.82 7.12 -2.73
C TYR A 82 4.21 6.56 -4.03
N THR A 83 2.97 6.91 -4.32
CA THR A 83 2.28 6.50 -5.55
C THR A 83 2.44 7.47 -6.72
N GLY A 84 2.90 8.70 -6.49
CA GLY A 84 3.01 9.73 -7.52
C GLY A 84 3.70 11.01 -7.04
N GLY A 85 3.52 12.10 -7.78
CA GLY A 85 4.08 13.41 -7.44
C GLY A 85 5.51 13.66 -7.93
N ALA A 86 6.01 14.85 -7.62
CA ALA A 86 7.35 15.30 -7.99
C ALA A 86 8.07 15.93 -6.78
N PRO A 87 9.40 15.79 -6.70
CA PRO A 87 10.19 16.44 -5.67
C PRO A 87 10.41 17.93 -5.98
N ALA A 88 10.58 18.73 -4.94
CA ALA A 88 10.97 20.13 -5.00
C ALA A 88 11.78 20.50 -3.75
N ILE A 89 12.29 21.73 -3.74
CA ILE A 89 12.99 22.32 -2.61
C ILE A 89 12.18 23.55 -2.19
N VAL A 90 12.10 23.78 -0.88
CA VAL A 90 11.50 25.01 -0.30
C VAL A 90 12.22 26.26 -0.81
N ALA A 91 11.56 27.43 -0.80
CA ALA A 91 12.17 28.65 -1.36
C ALA A 91 13.33 29.20 -0.50
N GLU A 92 13.24 29.11 0.83
CA GLU A 92 14.21 29.63 1.80
C GLU A 92 14.75 28.53 2.74
N PRO A 93 15.49 27.52 2.23
CA PRO A 93 15.92 26.35 3.00
C PRO A 93 16.86 26.67 4.17
N HIS A 94 17.44 27.88 4.20
CA HIS A 94 18.33 28.35 5.26
C HIS A 94 17.57 28.67 6.57
N ASN A 95 16.26 28.94 6.49
CA ASN A 95 15.42 29.20 7.65
C ASN A 95 15.07 27.91 8.43
N LEU A 96 15.30 26.75 7.82
CA LEU A 96 14.99 25.45 8.39
C LEU A 96 16.26 24.78 8.90
N LEU A 97 16.21 24.28 10.13
CA LEU A 97 17.37 23.69 10.78
C LEU A 97 17.58 22.24 10.36
N LEU A 98 16.50 21.47 10.23
CA LEU A 98 16.60 20.03 9.97
C LEU A 98 16.71 19.74 8.46
N PRO A 99 17.54 18.78 8.04
CA PRO A 99 17.70 18.45 6.63
C PRO A 99 16.40 18.01 5.95
N GLN A 100 15.63 17.14 6.62
CA GLN A 100 14.36 16.61 6.11
C GLN A 100 13.24 17.64 5.96
N GLU A 101 13.43 18.86 6.48
CA GLU A 101 12.45 19.95 6.36
C GLU A 101 12.70 20.77 5.08
N LYS A 102 13.88 20.63 4.46
CA LYS A 102 14.32 21.47 3.32
C LYS A 102 13.87 20.96 1.97
N THR A 103 13.52 19.69 1.88
CA THR A 103 12.99 19.09 0.66
C THR A 103 11.50 18.83 0.82
N LEU A 104 10.78 18.80 -0.29
CA LEU A 104 9.37 18.43 -0.29
C LEU A 104 8.98 17.63 -1.51
N ARG A 105 7.96 16.79 -1.37
CA ARG A 105 7.20 16.20 -2.46
C ARG A 105 5.88 16.94 -2.59
N PHE A 106 5.52 17.28 -3.83
CA PHE A 106 4.20 17.80 -4.15
C PHE A 106 3.46 16.87 -5.10
N PHE A 107 2.13 16.84 -4.99
CA PHE A 107 1.25 16.00 -5.79
C PHE A 107 0.43 16.88 -6.75
N PRO A 108 0.88 17.10 -8.00
CA PRO A 108 0.11 17.86 -8.96
C PRO A 108 -1.14 17.07 -9.38
N ILE A 109 -2.18 17.76 -9.82
CA ILE A 109 -3.43 17.15 -10.31
C ILE A 109 -3.19 16.15 -11.44
N SER A 110 -2.11 16.34 -12.22
CA SER A 110 -1.71 15.39 -13.27
C SER A 110 -1.35 14.00 -12.73
N SER A 111 -0.99 13.89 -11.45
CA SER A 111 -0.76 12.63 -10.74
C SER A 111 -2.04 12.06 -10.10
N GLY A 112 -3.20 12.57 -10.47
CA GLY A 112 -4.49 12.18 -9.90
C GLY A 112 -4.84 12.92 -8.62
N LYS A 113 -6.12 12.84 -8.22
CA LYS A 113 -6.64 13.56 -7.05
C LYS A 113 -6.16 12.99 -5.72
N LYS A 114 -5.88 11.70 -5.67
CA LYS A 114 -5.46 10.95 -4.48
C LYS A 114 -4.06 10.38 -4.70
N ASN A 115 -3.12 10.70 -3.82
CA ASN A 115 -1.76 10.17 -3.83
C ASN A 115 -1.37 9.76 -2.42
N CYS A 116 -0.66 8.65 -2.26
CA CYS A 116 -0.41 8.07 -0.95
C CYS A 116 1.05 7.68 -0.75
N TYR A 117 1.46 7.61 0.50
CA TYR A 117 2.56 6.76 0.95
C TYR A 117 1.95 5.45 1.47
N LEU A 118 2.41 4.32 0.94
CA LEU A 118 1.95 2.98 1.31
C LEU A 118 3.15 2.20 1.88
N VAL A 119 3.21 2.09 3.20
CA VAL A 119 4.38 1.55 3.89
C VAL A 119 4.02 0.23 4.58
N ASN A 120 4.69 -0.85 4.18
CA ASN A 120 4.49 -2.14 4.82
C ASN A 120 5.03 -2.12 6.25
N VAL A 121 4.16 -2.40 7.22
CA VAL A 121 4.47 -2.38 8.65
C VAL A 121 3.85 -3.61 9.32
N PRO A 122 4.37 -4.09 10.47
CA PRO A 122 3.66 -5.11 11.23
C PRO A 122 2.33 -4.59 11.79
N ASN A 123 1.45 -5.49 12.21
CA ASN A 123 0.24 -5.09 12.91
C ASN A 123 0.59 -4.54 14.29
N GLY A 124 0.06 -3.38 14.63
CA GLY A 124 0.42 -2.71 15.87
C GLY A 124 -0.16 -1.31 15.97
N ARG A 125 0.33 -0.56 16.96
CA ARG A 125 -0.03 0.83 17.12
C ARG A 125 1.10 1.72 16.64
N TYR A 126 0.74 2.77 15.93
CA TYR A 126 1.67 3.66 15.28
C TYR A 126 1.45 5.10 15.72
N PHE A 127 2.58 5.77 15.94
CA PHE A 127 2.69 7.21 15.93
C PHE A 127 3.10 7.63 14.52
N ILE A 128 2.19 8.32 13.83
CA ILE A 128 2.41 8.85 12.49
C ILE A 128 2.57 10.36 12.60
N ARG A 129 3.67 10.88 12.09
CA ARG A 129 3.95 12.30 12.05
C ARG A 129 4.24 12.73 10.63
N ALA A 130 3.54 13.77 10.19
CA ALA A 130 3.83 14.44 8.93
C ALA A 130 4.32 15.87 9.21
N PHE A 131 5.40 16.27 8.56
CA PHE A 131 5.81 17.67 8.48
C PHE A 131 5.44 18.22 7.11
N THR A 132 4.68 19.31 7.12
CA THR A 132 4.26 20.01 5.91
C THR A 132 4.83 21.42 5.91
N VAL A 133 5.54 21.78 4.85
CA VAL A 133 6.00 23.13 4.57
C VAL A 133 5.74 23.45 3.10
N TYR A 134 5.08 24.59 2.85
CA TYR A 134 4.86 25.09 1.49
C TYR A 134 6.01 25.99 1.06
N ASP A 135 6.36 26.97 1.91
CA ASP A 135 7.44 27.95 1.72
C ASP A 135 7.56 28.46 0.28
N ASN A 136 6.42 28.70 -0.38
CA ASN A 136 6.34 29.25 -1.73
C ASN A 136 7.22 28.55 -2.79
N TYR A 137 7.39 27.23 -2.70
CA TYR A 137 8.24 26.45 -3.62
C TYR A 137 7.86 26.62 -5.10
N ASP A 138 6.59 26.94 -5.40
CA ASP A 138 6.05 27.12 -6.75
C ASP A 138 5.82 28.59 -7.15
N SER A 139 6.27 29.54 -6.32
CA SER A 139 6.18 30.99 -6.57
C SER A 139 4.74 31.55 -6.70
N LYS A 140 3.71 30.84 -6.24
CA LYS A 140 2.32 31.31 -6.33
C LYS A 140 1.88 32.24 -5.19
N LEU A 141 2.66 32.35 -4.12
CA LEU A 141 2.37 33.16 -2.93
C LEU A 141 1.02 32.83 -2.28
N GLN A 142 0.53 31.60 -2.48
CA GLN A 142 -0.72 31.10 -1.92
C GLN A 142 -0.49 29.69 -1.37
N SER A 143 -0.72 29.51 -0.06
CA SER A 143 -0.62 28.18 0.54
C SER A 143 -1.69 27.24 -0.02
N PRO A 144 -1.34 26.00 -0.37
CA PRO A 144 -2.30 25.03 -0.90
C PRO A 144 -3.25 24.58 0.22
N SER A 145 -4.50 24.28 -0.13
CA SER A 145 -5.43 23.57 0.73
C SER A 145 -5.63 22.15 0.21
N PHE A 146 -5.45 21.18 1.09
CA PHE A 146 -5.60 19.77 0.74
C PHE A 146 -6.02 18.97 1.96
N ASP A 147 -6.56 17.78 1.73
CA ASP A 147 -7.00 16.88 2.79
C ASP A 147 -6.03 15.71 2.95
N VAL A 148 -5.94 15.17 4.17
CA VAL A 148 -5.09 14.01 4.49
C VAL A 148 -5.92 12.94 5.19
N SER A 149 -5.79 11.70 4.70
CA SER A 149 -6.33 10.52 5.35
C SER A 149 -5.23 9.60 5.85
N VAL A 150 -5.53 8.89 6.94
CA VAL A 150 -4.72 7.84 7.53
C VAL A 150 -5.63 6.64 7.76
N GLU A 151 -5.25 5.42 7.37
CA GLU A 151 -6.10 4.23 7.49
C GLU A 151 -7.46 4.45 6.82
N GLY A 152 -7.45 5.00 5.60
CA GLY A 152 -8.65 5.38 4.85
C GLY A 152 -9.55 6.45 5.49
N THR A 153 -9.17 7.01 6.64
CA THR A 153 -9.98 7.92 7.46
C THR A 153 -9.48 9.35 7.32
N LEU A 154 -10.35 10.30 6.98
CA LEU A 154 -9.97 11.71 6.90
C LEU A 154 -9.64 12.25 8.30
N VAL A 155 -8.36 12.59 8.53
CA VAL A 155 -7.86 12.99 9.86
C VAL A 155 -7.69 14.48 10.01
N PHE A 156 -7.25 15.17 8.96
CA PHE A 156 -7.14 16.63 8.97
C PHE A 156 -7.22 17.20 7.55
N SER A 157 -7.78 18.40 7.46
CA SER A 157 -7.61 19.26 6.31
C SER A 157 -6.41 20.15 6.57
N TYR A 158 -5.44 20.20 5.65
CA TYR A 158 -4.37 21.17 5.70
C TYR A 158 -4.94 22.58 5.44
N ARG A 159 -5.37 23.16 6.56
CA ARG A 159 -5.30 24.57 6.91
C ARG A 159 -4.48 24.58 8.18
N SER A 160 -3.28 25.16 8.17
CA SER A 160 -2.35 24.99 9.28
C SER A 160 -3.04 25.28 10.63
N PRO A 161 -3.10 24.31 11.57
CA PRO A 161 -3.72 24.53 12.88
C PRO A 161 -2.87 25.45 13.75
N TRP A 162 -1.64 25.74 13.32
CA TRP A 162 -0.71 26.65 13.95
C TRP A 162 -1.06 28.09 13.59
N LEU A 163 -0.78 29.01 14.51
CA LEU A 163 -0.88 30.44 14.22
C LEU A 163 -0.07 30.79 12.97
N GLU A 164 -0.57 31.74 12.18
CA GLU A 164 -0.05 32.11 10.85
C GLU A 164 1.47 32.40 10.86
N ASP A 165 1.97 33.01 11.95
CA ASP A 165 3.40 33.28 12.17
C ASP A 165 4.28 32.02 12.21
N VAL A 166 3.72 30.91 12.70
CA VAL A 166 4.42 29.63 12.89
C VAL A 166 4.26 28.75 11.65
N SER A 167 3.06 28.73 11.05
CA SER A 167 2.77 27.93 9.87
C SER A 167 3.58 28.33 8.64
N LYS A 168 4.10 29.56 8.60
CA LYS A 168 4.96 30.05 7.52
C LYS A 168 6.19 29.14 7.31
N TYR A 169 6.76 28.62 8.40
CA TYR A 169 7.94 27.76 8.38
C TYR A 169 7.60 26.27 8.46
N GLY A 170 6.34 25.93 8.23
CA GLY A 170 5.85 24.55 8.28
C GLY A 170 5.22 24.17 9.62
N ALA A 171 4.63 22.97 9.63
CA ALA A 171 3.83 22.48 10.73
C ALA A 171 3.95 20.95 10.84
N TYR A 172 4.12 20.48 12.08
CA TYR A 172 3.98 19.06 12.40
C TYR A 172 2.51 18.72 12.64
N SER A 173 2.09 17.59 12.10
CA SER A 173 0.78 16.97 12.33
C SER A 173 1.01 15.57 12.88
N ASP A 174 0.54 15.35 14.10
CA ASP A 174 0.79 14.15 14.89
C ASP A 174 -0.49 13.32 15.01
N VAL A 175 -0.40 12.04 14.70
CA VAL A 175 -1.53 11.11 14.64
C VAL A 175 -1.17 9.80 15.35
N PHE A 176 -2.11 9.24 16.12
CA PHE A 176 -1.98 7.91 16.70
C PHE A 176 -3.10 7.00 16.18
N THR A 177 -2.74 5.85 15.63
CA THR A 177 -3.70 4.88 15.06
C THR A 177 -3.22 3.44 15.23
N PHE A 178 -4.13 2.48 15.09
CA PHE A 178 -3.78 1.06 14.95
C PHE A 178 -3.78 0.69 13.46
N VAL A 179 -2.76 -0.04 13.05
CA VAL A 179 -2.65 -0.64 11.71
C VAL A 179 -2.81 -2.15 11.87
N ASN A 180 -3.77 -2.75 11.16
CA ASN A 180 -4.18 -4.15 11.39
C ASN A 180 -4.07 -5.05 10.14
N ASP A 181 -3.77 -4.48 8.98
CA ASP A 181 -3.67 -5.16 7.69
C ASP A 181 -2.23 -5.26 7.17
N GLY A 182 -1.28 -4.67 7.89
CA GLY A 182 0.16 -4.75 7.60
C GLY A 182 0.67 -3.71 6.58
N GLU A 183 -0.13 -2.71 6.23
CA GLU A 183 0.24 -1.63 5.30
C GLU A 183 -0.32 -0.31 5.84
N ALA A 184 0.55 0.57 6.36
CA ALA A 184 0.14 1.90 6.79
C ALA A 184 -0.07 2.80 5.56
N ASP A 185 -1.27 3.35 5.41
CA ASP A 185 -1.60 4.27 4.32
C ASP A 185 -1.75 5.72 4.81
N VAL A 186 -0.99 6.62 4.18
CA VAL A 186 -1.10 8.07 4.39
C VAL A 186 -1.37 8.73 3.05
N CYS A 187 -2.61 9.14 2.83
CA CYS A 187 -3.07 9.65 1.54
C CYS A 187 -3.35 11.16 1.58
N PHE A 188 -2.98 11.84 0.52
CA PHE A 188 -3.11 13.27 0.29
C PHE A 188 -4.08 13.50 -0.86
N TYR A 189 -4.99 14.44 -0.68
CA TYR A 189 -6.05 14.70 -1.64
C TYR A 189 -6.07 16.15 -2.09
N SER A 190 -5.96 16.34 -3.40
CA SER A 190 -6.06 17.66 -4.01
C SER A 190 -7.48 18.21 -3.91
N ILE A 191 -7.63 19.35 -3.25
CA ILE A 191 -8.89 20.11 -3.28
C ILE A 191 -8.78 21.15 -4.39
N ALA A 192 -9.70 21.08 -5.35
CA ALA A 192 -9.74 21.97 -6.52
C ALA A 192 -8.44 21.96 -7.35
N THR A 193 -7.65 23.04 -7.32
CA THR A 193 -6.45 23.22 -8.14
C THR A 193 -5.14 23.09 -7.37
N ASP A 194 -5.21 22.87 -6.07
CA ASP A 194 -4.05 22.93 -5.19
C ASP A 194 -3.33 21.58 -5.17
N ALA A 195 -2.00 21.63 -5.21
CA ALA A 195 -1.15 20.45 -5.10
C ALA A 195 -0.82 20.20 -3.62
N PRO A 196 -1.23 19.05 -3.04
CA PRO A 196 -0.81 18.67 -1.71
C PRO A 196 0.71 18.58 -1.61
N VAL A 197 1.26 18.93 -0.44
CA VAL A 197 2.69 18.94 -0.19
C VAL A 197 3.04 18.25 1.13
N ILE A 198 4.18 17.59 1.15
CA ILE A 198 4.76 16.96 2.35
C ILE A 198 6.28 17.02 2.26
N SER A 199 6.91 17.30 3.39
CA SER A 199 8.36 17.43 3.49
C SER A 199 9.00 16.28 4.28
N SER A 200 8.34 15.79 5.32
CA SER A 200 8.77 14.54 5.94
C SER A 200 7.62 13.72 6.51
N LEU A 201 7.81 12.39 6.56
CA LEU A 201 6.87 11.43 7.11
C LEU A 201 7.58 10.46 8.05
N GLU A 202 7.13 10.38 9.29
CA GLU A 202 7.59 9.39 10.27
C GLU A 202 6.44 8.44 10.61
N ILE A 203 6.69 7.13 10.56
CA ILE A 203 5.77 6.06 10.96
C ILE A 203 6.53 5.20 11.96
N ILE A 204 6.19 5.33 13.23
CA ILE A 204 6.94 4.75 14.35
C ILE A 204 6.00 3.82 15.13
N GLN A 205 6.38 2.56 15.26
CA GLN A 205 5.67 1.63 16.14
C GLN A 205 5.86 2.06 17.59
N ILE A 206 4.76 2.10 18.33
CA ILE A 206 4.74 2.53 19.74
C ILE A 206 4.01 1.49 20.59
N ASP A 207 4.15 1.65 21.90
CA ASP A 207 3.45 0.80 22.86
C ASP A 207 1.93 0.79 22.59
N PRO A 208 1.30 -0.40 22.47
CA PRO A 208 -0.14 -0.53 22.23
C PRO A 208 -1.00 0.21 23.26
N LEU A 209 -0.53 0.39 24.50
CA LEU A 209 -1.23 1.02 25.63
C LEU A 209 -0.98 2.53 25.76
N SER A 210 -0.16 3.12 24.90
CA SER A 210 0.10 4.57 24.87
C SER A 210 -1.20 5.39 24.84
N TYR A 211 -1.21 6.62 25.34
CA TYR A 211 -2.38 7.52 25.26
C TYR A 211 -3.75 6.87 25.60
N ALA A 212 -3.80 5.97 26.60
CA ALA A 212 -5.02 5.32 27.09
C ALA A 212 -5.88 4.60 26.03
N SER A 213 -5.27 3.95 25.04
CA SER A 213 -6.02 3.14 24.05
C SER A 213 -6.91 2.06 24.65
N SER A 214 -6.54 1.50 25.81
CA SER A 214 -7.36 0.48 26.47
C SER A 214 -8.74 1.03 26.87
N ALA A 215 -8.84 2.34 27.13
CA ALA A 215 -10.10 3.02 27.42
C ALA A 215 -10.79 3.55 26.15
N ILE A 216 -10.03 4.00 25.16
CA ILE A 216 -10.53 4.63 23.92
C ILE A 216 -10.99 3.59 22.89
N GLY A 217 -10.32 2.43 22.83
CA GLY A 217 -10.51 1.40 21.83
C GLY A 217 -9.60 1.57 20.61
N HIS A 218 -9.59 0.55 19.75
CA HIS A 218 -8.76 0.52 18.54
C HIS A 218 -9.46 1.18 17.32
N GLY A 219 -10.75 1.50 17.44
CA GLY A 219 -11.58 2.07 16.37
C GLY A 219 -11.50 3.60 16.24
N THR A 220 -10.45 4.22 16.79
CA THR A 220 -10.34 5.68 16.89
C THR A 220 -8.91 6.12 16.64
N ILE A 221 -8.76 7.11 15.78
CA ILE A 221 -7.53 7.83 15.53
C ILE A 221 -7.48 9.05 16.46
N LEU A 222 -6.34 9.24 17.13
CA LEU A 222 -6.09 10.47 17.88
C LEU A 222 -5.29 11.44 17.02
N VAL A 223 -5.87 12.60 16.74
CA VAL A 223 -5.23 13.68 15.97
C VAL A 223 -4.84 14.79 16.92
N ASN A 224 -3.58 15.19 16.94
CA ASN A 224 -3.13 16.27 17.82
C ASN A 224 -3.72 17.63 17.39
N TYR A 225 -4.42 18.28 18.31
CA TYR A 225 -4.98 19.63 18.18
C TYR A 225 -4.24 20.67 19.04
N GLY A 226 -3.19 20.26 19.72
CA GLY A 226 -2.37 21.13 20.54
C GLY A 226 -1.55 20.34 21.56
N ARG A 227 -0.29 20.70 21.69
CA ARG A 227 0.64 20.18 22.70
C ARG A 227 1.38 21.34 23.33
N LEU A 228 1.11 21.59 24.61
CA LEU A 228 1.55 22.78 25.32
C LEU A 228 2.50 22.44 26.45
N THR A 229 3.57 23.23 26.53
CA THR A 229 4.43 23.34 27.71
C THR A 229 4.10 24.62 28.47
N CYS A 230 3.94 24.51 29.78
CA CYS A 230 3.54 25.60 30.65
C CYS A 230 4.75 26.14 31.41
N GLY A 231 5.04 27.44 31.22
CA GLY A 231 6.16 28.10 31.91
C GLY A 231 7.50 28.01 31.20
N SER A 232 7.58 27.38 30.02
CA SER A 232 8.76 27.38 29.15
C SER A 232 8.49 28.00 27.77
N ASN A 233 9.57 28.24 27.03
CA ASN A 233 9.49 28.47 25.58
C ASN A 233 9.20 27.15 24.85
N THR A 234 8.80 27.25 23.58
CA THR A 234 8.63 26.11 22.68
C THR A 234 9.92 25.28 22.62
N PHE A 235 9.80 23.96 22.66
CA PHE A 235 10.95 23.04 22.60
C PHE A 235 10.62 21.77 21.81
N GLY A 236 11.65 21.02 21.41
CA GLY A 236 11.56 19.80 20.61
C GLY A 236 12.21 19.96 19.23
N PRO A 237 12.08 18.94 18.34
CA PRO A 237 12.68 18.99 17.01
C PRO A 237 12.30 20.25 16.23
N GLY A 238 13.33 20.87 15.62
CA GLY A 238 13.20 22.15 14.90
C GLY A 238 13.32 23.40 15.78
N PHE A 239 13.27 23.26 17.12
CA PHE A 239 13.34 24.39 18.05
C PHE A 239 14.53 24.31 19.02
N THR A 240 14.75 23.15 19.64
CA THR A 240 15.80 22.91 20.62
C THR A 240 16.39 21.50 20.46
N ASN A 241 17.47 21.21 21.18
CA ASN A 241 18.11 19.88 21.17
C ASN A 241 17.63 18.96 22.30
N ASP A 242 16.42 19.20 22.81
CA ASP A 242 15.80 18.35 23.83
C ASP A 242 15.49 16.96 23.26
N ARG A 243 15.76 15.92 24.06
CA ARG A 243 15.44 14.54 23.68
C ARG A 243 14.03 14.18 24.14
N ASP A 244 13.17 13.84 23.20
CA ASP A 244 11.90 13.16 23.42
C ASP A 244 11.93 11.87 22.60
N MET A 245 11.58 10.75 23.22
CA MET A 245 11.61 9.43 22.60
C MET A 245 10.65 9.32 21.41
N PHE A 246 9.49 9.97 21.50
CA PHE A 246 8.52 10.07 20.41
C PHE A 246 8.85 11.25 19.48
N GLY A 247 9.90 12.02 19.79
CA GLY A 247 10.29 13.21 19.05
C GLY A 247 9.31 14.37 19.17
N ARG A 248 8.38 14.40 20.14
CA ARG A 248 7.34 15.45 20.20
C ARG A 248 7.89 16.87 20.36
N SER A 249 7.22 17.79 19.66
CA SER A 249 7.41 19.23 19.84
C SER A 249 6.31 19.81 20.72
N TRP A 250 6.70 20.67 21.65
CA TRP A 250 5.85 21.27 22.67
C TRP A 250 5.81 22.78 22.51
N GLN A 251 4.62 23.34 22.32
CA GLN A 251 4.41 24.77 22.11
C GLN A 251 4.28 25.52 23.44
N SER A 252 4.83 26.73 23.53
CA SER A 252 4.60 27.59 24.70
C SER A 252 3.09 27.91 24.89
N ASP A 253 2.61 27.76 26.13
CA ASP A 253 1.21 28.00 26.50
C ASP A 253 0.77 29.49 26.43
N SER A 254 1.73 30.41 26.31
CA SER A 254 1.53 31.86 26.44
C SER A 254 0.49 32.47 25.50
N LYS A 255 0.31 31.90 24.29
CA LYS A 255 -0.65 32.40 23.29
C LYS A 255 -2.08 31.83 23.44
N LEU A 256 -2.24 30.66 24.07
CA LEU A 256 -3.54 29.97 24.25
C LEU A 256 -4.15 30.18 25.65
N ARG A 257 -3.34 30.69 26.58
CA ARG A 257 -3.80 31.07 27.92
C ARG A 257 -4.55 32.41 27.87
N VAL A 258 -5.66 32.49 28.60
CA VAL A 258 -6.37 33.77 28.83
C VAL A 258 -5.43 34.73 29.55
N LYS A 259 -5.28 35.95 29.01
CA LYS A 259 -4.35 36.94 29.56
C LYS A 259 -4.74 37.31 30.99
N ASN A 260 -3.83 37.02 31.92
CA ASN A 260 -3.93 37.39 33.32
C ASN A 260 -2.60 38.04 33.75
N SER A 261 -2.66 39.18 34.44
CA SER A 261 -1.48 39.96 34.85
C SER A 261 -0.66 39.28 35.95
N ASN A 262 -1.23 38.29 36.65
CA ASN A 262 -0.64 37.70 37.87
C ASN A 262 -0.02 36.31 37.63
N VAL A 263 0.22 35.95 36.38
CA VAL A 263 0.81 34.66 36.03
C VAL A 263 2.30 34.64 36.36
N LYS A 264 2.75 33.59 37.05
CA LYS A 264 4.15 33.34 37.39
C LYS A 264 4.59 32.00 36.80
N ALA A 265 5.61 32.02 35.97
CA ALA A 265 6.33 30.81 35.58
C ALA A 265 7.27 30.37 36.71
N MET A 266 7.38 29.06 36.91
CA MET A 266 8.28 28.42 37.85
C MET A 266 9.11 27.38 37.10
N SER A 267 10.37 27.24 37.49
CA SER A 267 11.27 26.25 36.94
C SER A 267 12.17 25.66 38.02
N THR A 268 12.64 24.44 37.78
CA THR A 268 13.58 23.76 38.66
C THR A 268 14.67 23.09 37.84
N LEU A 269 15.89 23.02 38.40
CA LEU A 269 17.00 22.25 37.86
C LEU A 269 17.03 20.81 38.39
N ARG A 270 16.17 20.49 39.36
CA ARG A 270 16.05 19.12 39.88
C ARG A 270 15.44 18.21 38.80
N ASN A 271 15.90 16.97 38.74
CA ASN A 271 15.24 15.96 37.94
C ASN A 271 13.90 15.60 38.57
N ILE A 272 12.91 15.38 37.72
CA ILE A 272 11.58 14.96 38.11
C ILE A 272 11.50 13.43 37.99
N LEU A 273 11.07 12.79 39.08
CA LEU A 273 10.88 11.34 39.13
C LEU A 273 9.71 10.92 38.23
N SER A 274 9.72 9.67 37.79
CA SER A 274 8.67 9.08 36.93
C SER A 274 8.49 9.73 35.56
N THR A 275 9.53 10.39 35.04
CA THR A 275 9.59 10.89 33.66
C THR A 275 10.24 9.86 32.73
N ASN A 276 10.01 9.96 31.42
CA ASN A 276 10.52 9.00 30.42
C ASN A 276 10.17 7.54 30.73
N GLN A 277 8.98 7.27 31.26
CA GLN A 277 8.49 5.92 31.53
C GLN A 277 7.49 5.45 30.48
N ALA A 278 7.41 4.13 30.29
CA ALA A 278 6.34 3.52 29.51
C ALA A 278 4.97 3.93 30.06
N HIS A 279 3.94 4.11 29.24
CA HIS A 279 3.85 3.78 27.81
C HIS A 279 4.11 4.97 26.86
N ASN A 280 4.27 6.19 27.40
CA ASN A 280 4.26 7.45 26.64
C ASN A 280 5.60 8.20 26.62
N TYR A 281 6.52 7.84 27.51
CA TYR A 281 7.89 8.37 27.57
C TYR A 281 7.99 9.90 27.54
N PHE A 282 7.18 10.60 28.34
CA PHE A 282 7.17 12.06 28.37
C PHE A 282 8.50 12.64 28.89
N PRO A 283 9.04 13.70 28.26
CA PRO A 283 10.37 14.21 28.56
C PRO A 283 10.42 14.92 29.92
N ASN A 284 11.53 14.74 30.65
CA ASN A 284 11.75 15.40 31.95
C ASN A 284 11.63 16.94 31.87
N HIS A 285 12.08 17.54 30.77
CA HIS A 285 12.02 18.99 30.56
C HIS A 285 10.59 19.55 30.69
N LEU A 286 9.57 18.80 30.25
CA LEU A 286 8.16 19.20 30.38
C LEU A 286 7.75 19.45 31.83
N TYR A 287 8.24 18.62 32.74
CA TYR A 287 7.87 18.66 34.16
C TYR A 287 8.79 19.54 35.01
N GLN A 288 9.91 20.02 34.44
CA GLN A 288 10.81 20.95 35.12
C GLN A 288 10.29 22.39 35.13
N THR A 289 9.27 22.68 34.31
CA THR A 289 8.60 23.97 34.28
C THR A 289 7.12 23.83 34.62
N ALA A 290 6.57 24.87 35.24
CA ALA A 290 5.15 24.98 35.49
C ALA A 290 4.71 26.44 35.55
N ILE A 291 3.41 26.65 35.47
CA ILE A 291 2.80 27.97 35.62
C ILE A 291 1.86 27.99 36.82
N THR A 292 1.85 29.11 37.55
CA THR A 292 0.95 29.37 38.68
C THR A 292 0.38 30.78 38.58
N VAL A 293 -0.72 31.06 39.28
CA VAL A 293 -1.32 32.40 39.34
C VAL A 293 -1.28 32.93 40.76
N LYS A 294 -0.60 34.06 40.94
CA LYS A 294 -0.50 34.72 42.24
C LYS A 294 -1.82 35.35 42.66
N GLY A 295 -2.13 35.24 43.95
CA GLY A 295 -3.26 35.92 44.58
C GLY A 295 -4.61 35.24 44.36
N GLY A 296 -4.64 33.90 44.17
CA GLY A 296 -5.88 33.12 44.11
C GLY A 296 -6.64 33.23 42.78
N GLY A 297 -6.01 33.70 41.72
CA GLY A 297 -6.61 33.71 40.38
C GLY A 297 -6.65 32.32 39.73
N SER A 298 -7.54 32.14 38.76
CA SER A 298 -7.65 30.91 37.98
C SER A 298 -6.75 30.93 36.73
N LEU A 299 -6.22 29.77 36.34
CA LEU A 299 -5.63 29.54 35.02
C LEU A 299 -6.74 29.11 34.06
N GLU A 300 -6.79 29.69 32.86
CA GLU A 300 -7.78 29.33 31.85
C GLU A 300 -7.12 29.26 30.47
N TYR A 301 -7.41 28.18 29.75
CA TYR A 301 -6.90 27.87 28.40
C TYR A 301 -8.07 27.71 27.46
N LEU A 302 -7.96 28.28 26.25
CA LEU A 302 -8.99 28.21 25.22
C LEU A 302 -8.42 27.51 23.99
N PHE A 303 -8.89 26.30 23.70
CA PHE A 303 -8.46 25.51 22.55
C PHE A 303 -9.44 25.70 21.38
N PRO A 304 -8.96 26.10 20.19
CA PRO A 304 -9.77 26.07 18.98
C PRO A 304 -10.02 24.62 18.56
N VAL A 305 -11.29 24.20 18.55
CA VAL A 305 -11.73 22.82 18.28
C VAL A 305 -12.93 22.79 17.33
N ASP A 306 -13.16 21.66 16.67
CA ASP A 306 -14.37 21.38 15.88
C ASP A 306 -15.42 20.73 16.79
N THR A 307 -16.62 21.30 16.81
CA THR A 307 -17.73 20.81 17.64
C THR A 307 -18.26 19.42 17.23
N ARG A 308 -17.89 18.92 16.05
CA ARG A 308 -18.34 17.61 15.54
C ARG A 308 -17.51 16.44 16.06
N LEU A 309 -16.42 16.71 16.76
CA LEU A 309 -15.48 15.70 17.24
C LEU A 309 -15.50 15.60 18.76
N ASP A 310 -15.17 14.41 19.25
CA ASP A 310 -14.87 14.18 20.65
C ASP A 310 -13.38 14.46 20.92
N TYR A 311 -13.03 14.77 22.16
CA TYR A 311 -11.67 15.21 22.51
C TYR A 311 -11.13 14.50 23.74
N LEU A 312 -9.86 14.15 23.69
CA LEU A 312 -9.07 13.64 24.81
C LEU A 312 -8.10 14.74 25.24
N VAL A 313 -8.28 15.25 26.45
CA VAL A 313 -7.38 16.25 27.05
C VAL A 313 -6.46 15.55 28.03
N TRP A 314 -5.16 15.68 27.82
CA TRP A 314 -4.12 15.16 28.70
C TRP A 314 -3.51 16.29 29.53
N PHE A 315 -3.35 16.06 30.82
CA PHE A 315 -2.82 17.02 31.77
C PHE A 315 -1.51 16.50 32.34
N HIS A 316 -0.52 17.37 32.38
CA HIS A 316 0.80 17.09 32.94
C HIS A 316 1.04 17.97 34.16
N PHE A 317 1.37 17.33 35.28
CA PHE A 317 1.64 17.98 36.55
C PHE A 317 2.96 17.49 37.14
N ALA A 318 3.66 18.39 37.81
CA ALA A 318 4.70 18.04 38.77
C ALA A 318 4.74 19.13 39.86
N GLU A 319 4.66 18.73 41.13
CA GLU A 319 4.79 19.69 42.23
C GLU A 319 6.27 20.06 42.42
N ILE A 320 6.69 21.12 41.73
CA ILE A 320 8.06 21.63 41.73
C ILE A 320 8.27 22.76 42.75
N ASP A 321 7.21 23.24 43.41
CA ASP A 321 7.31 24.25 44.44
C ASP A 321 7.77 23.61 45.76
N SER A 322 9.01 23.89 46.16
CA SER A 322 9.58 23.34 47.39
C SER A 322 8.88 23.81 48.67
N THR A 323 8.01 24.83 48.59
CA THR A 323 7.20 25.26 49.73
C THR A 323 6.04 24.30 50.02
N VAL A 324 5.61 23.53 49.03
CA VAL A 324 4.59 22.50 49.16
C VAL A 324 5.25 21.17 49.56
N THR A 325 5.00 20.74 50.79
CA THR A 325 5.68 19.62 51.46
C THR A 325 4.72 18.57 52.03
N ALA A 326 3.41 18.82 51.98
CA ALA A 326 2.39 17.90 52.46
C ALA A 326 1.10 18.01 51.64
N ALA A 327 0.34 16.91 51.60
CA ALA A 327 -1.00 16.89 51.03
C ALA A 327 -1.91 17.96 51.65
N GLY A 328 -2.80 18.52 50.85
CA GLY A 328 -3.75 19.56 51.26
C GLY A 328 -3.20 20.99 51.23
N GLN A 329 -1.90 21.19 51.00
CA GLN A 329 -1.30 22.53 50.89
C GLN A 329 -1.58 23.21 49.54
N ARG A 330 -1.76 22.41 48.48
CA ARG A 330 -2.20 22.88 47.16
C ARG A 330 -3.34 22.01 46.66
N VAL A 331 -4.53 22.59 46.58
CA VAL A 331 -5.74 21.91 46.11
C VAL A 331 -6.47 22.83 45.15
N PHE A 332 -6.79 22.34 43.96
CA PHE A 332 -7.54 23.09 42.95
C PHE A 332 -8.50 22.19 42.20
N ASP A 333 -9.61 22.77 41.73
CA ASP A 333 -10.59 22.07 40.90
C ASP A 333 -10.31 22.34 39.42
N ILE A 334 -10.46 21.31 38.60
CA ILE A 334 -10.36 21.38 37.14
C ILE A 334 -11.78 21.48 36.58
N TYR A 335 -12.02 22.53 35.81
CA TYR A 335 -13.24 22.77 35.08
C TYR A 335 -12.98 22.62 33.58
N ILE A 336 -13.83 21.85 32.91
CA ILE A 336 -13.84 21.74 31.45
C ILE A 336 -15.21 22.18 30.96
N ASN A 337 -15.27 23.21 30.11
CA ASN A 337 -16.51 23.84 29.66
C ASN A 337 -17.50 24.11 30.82
N GLN A 338 -17.01 24.75 31.89
CA GLN A 338 -17.75 25.10 33.11
C GLN A 338 -18.21 23.92 33.98
N LYS A 339 -17.95 22.67 33.58
CA LYS A 339 -18.23 21.48 34.39
C LYS A 339 -17.02 21.17 35.26
N ASN A 340 -17.22 21.06 36.59
CA ASN A 340 -16.19 20.54 37.50
C ASN A 340 -15.98 19.04 37.22
N VAL A 341 -14.78 18.67 36.78
CA VAL A 341 -14.46 17.29 36.37
C VAL A 341 -13.63 16.55 37.41
N SER A 342 -12.74 17.24 38.11
CA SER A 342 -11.83 16.61 39.08
C SER A 342 -11.28 17.62 40.07
N ARG A 343 -11.04 17.15 41.29
CA ARG A 343 -10.28 17.88 42.32
C ARG A 343 -8.86 17.34 42.37
N MET A 344 -7.89 18.23 42.26
CA MET A 344 -6.49 17.89 42.13
C MET A 344 -5.68 18.30 43.37
N ASP A 345 -4.91 17.36 43.89
CA ASP A 345 -3.85 17.56 44.90
C ASP A 345 -2.64 16.72 44.48
N ILE A 346 -1.73 17.33 43.73
CA ILE A 346 -0.59 16.65 43.10
C ILE A 346 0.29 15.98 44.16
N PHE A 347 0.55 16.67 45.28
CA PHE A 347 1.39 16.15 46.35
C PHE A 347 0.77 14.92 47.01
N LYS A 348 -0.55 14.87 47.14
CA LYS A 348 -1.25 13.69 47.65
C LYS A 348 -1.11 12.48 46.71
N GLU A 349 -1.18 12.70 45.40
CA GLU A 349 -1.13 11.61 44.41
C GLU A 349 0.28 11.05 44.23
N VAL A 350 1.31 11.90 44.12
CA VAL A 350 2.67 11.47 43.77
C VAL A 350 3.79 12.09 44.62
N GLY A 351 3.46 12.99 45.55
CA GLY A 351 4.45 13.76 46.31
C GLY A 351 5.07 14.91 45.52
N GLY A 352 6.20 15.43 46.02
CA GLY A 352 6.96 16.50 45.36
C GLY A 352 7.93 15.98 44.31
N PHE A 353 8.23 16.80 43.31
CA PHE A 353 9.21 16.52 42.25
C PHE A 353 9.02 15.16 41.53
N THR A 354 7.77 14.73 41.39
CA THR A 354 7.39 13.51 40.67
C THR A 354 6.34 13.87 39.63
N ALA A 355 6.47 13.32 38.42
CA ALA A 355 5.53 13.54 37.33
C ALA A 355 4.21 12.83 37.61
N PHE A 356 3.12 13.52 37.30
CA PHE A 356 1.77 13.01 37.39
C PHE A 356 0.98 13.36 36.14
N GLU A 357 0.30 12.35 35.60
CA GLU A 357 -0.45 12.41 34.37
C GLU A 357 -1.91 12.13 34.67
N TRP A 358 -2.80 12.91 34.06
CA TRP A 358 -4.23 12.69 34.17
C TRP A 358 -4.90 13.06 32.85
N TYR A 359 -5.90 12.30 32.42
CA TYR A 359 -6.61 12.58 31.18
C TYR A 359 -8.12 12.58 31.39
N TYR A 360 -8.82 13.29 30.51
CA TYR A 360 -10.27 13.36 30.51
C TYR A 360 -10.81 13.38 29.09
N THR A 361 -11.81 12.54 28.82
CA THR A 361 -12.50 12.47 27.53
C THR A 361 -13.75 13.32 27.55
N ILE A 362 -13.91 14.13 26.51
CA ILE A 362 -15.00 15.07 26.30
C ILE A 362 -15.78 14.57 25.09
N ASN A 363 -17.06 14.26 25.32
CA ASN A 363 -17.95 13.81 24.26
C ASN A 363 -19.00 14.88 23.95
N ASN A 364 -19.43 14.97 22.69
CA ASN A 364 -20.51 15.85 22.22
C ASN A 364 -20.29 17.33 22.60
N LEU A 365 -19.25 17.95 22.02
CA LEU A 365 -18.98 19.37 22.22
C LEU A 365 -20.05 20.26 21.58
N ASN A 366 -20.77 21.04 22.38
CA ASN A 366 -21.84 21.92 21.90
C ASN A 366 -21.35 23.30 21.43
N SER A 367 -20.14 23.71 21.83
CA SER A 367 -19.60 25.04 21.56
C SER A 367 -18.08 25.04 21.46
N THR A 368 -17.54 25.95 20.67
CA THR A 368 -16.11 26.25 20.52
C THR A 368 -15.85 27.69 20.98
N PRO A 369 -14.71 28.00 21.63
CA PRO A 369 -13.55 27.13 21.93
C PRO A 369 -13.77 26.21 23.15
N LEU A 370 -12.95 25.15 23.25
CA LEU A 370 -12.88 24.29 24.43
C LEU A 370 -12.16 25.02 25.56
N SER A 371 -12.84 25.27 26.68
CA SER A 371 -12.27 25.94 27.85
C SER A 371 -11.81 24.93 28.90
N VAL A 372 -10.53 25.02 29.30
CA VAL A 372 -9.93 24.28 30.41
C VAL A 372 -9.49 25.28 31.47
N LYS A 373 -10.07 25.18 32.66
CA LYS A 373 -9.88 26.15 33.75
C LYS A 373 -9.49 25.47 35.06
N LEU A 374 -8.41 25.91 35.67
CA LEU A 374 -7.95 25.45 36.97
C LEU A 374 -8.26 26.52 38.01
N VAL A 375 -9.09 26.18 39.00
CA VAL A 375 -9.58 27.11 40.03
C VAL A 375 -9.00 26.71 41.39
N PRO A 376 -8.15 27.55 42.03
CA PRO A 376 -7.57 27.23 43.33
C PRO A 376 -8.64 27.17 44.43
N ILE A 377 -8.50 26.21 45.34
CA ILE A 377 -9.24 26.12 46.61
C ILE A 377 -8.30 26.45 47.77
N VAL A 378 -7.13 25.80 47.79
CA VAL A 378 -6.07 26.02 48.76
C VAL A 378 -4.76 26.19 48.00
N GLY A 379 -4.00 27.23 48.32
CA GLY A 379 -2.79 27.58 47.57
C GLY A 379 -3.11 28.12 46.17
N GLU A 380 -2.17 27.97 45.24
CA GLU A 380 -2.32 28.42 43.85
C GLU A 380 -2.46 27.21 42.92
N ALA A 381 -3.19 27.31 41.81
CA ALA A 381 -3.22 26.22 40.83
C ALA A 381 -1.87 26.09 40.11
N LEU A 382 -1.48 24.86 39.75
CA LEU A 382 -0.21 24.58 39.06
C LEU A 382 -0.43 23.61 37.90
N ILE A 383 0.22 23.86 36.77
CA ILE A 383 0.23 22.93 35.63
C ILE A 383 1.56 23.02 34.87
N SER A 384 2.06 21.88 34.40
CA SER A 384 3.32 21.74 33.66
C SER A 384 3.12 21.62 32.14
N GLY A 385 2.01 21.02 31.72
CA GLY A 385 1.68 20.89 30.29
C GLY A 385 0.26 20.44 30.04
N LEU A 386 -0.18 20.58 28.80
CA LEU A 386 -1.50 20.18 28.32
C LEU A 386 -1.40 19.60 26.91
N GLU A 387 -2.12 18.53 26.64
CA GLU A 387 -2.34 18.02 25.29
C GLU A 387 -3.82 17.96 24.97
N ASN A 388 -4.17 18.21 23.72
CA ASN A 388 -5.53 18.10 23.22
C ASN A 388 -5.52 17.24 21.95
N TYR A 389 -6.25 16.14 21.98
CA TYR A 389 -6.39 15.22 20.84
C TYR A 389 -7.84 15.14 20.40
N ALA A 390 -8.11 15.39 19.12
CA ALA A 390 -9.40 15.04 18.55
C ALA A 390 -9.47 13.52 18.35
N MET A 391 -10.61 12.95 18.69
CA MET A 391 -10.93 11.53 18.58
C MET A 391 -11.75 11.34 17.31
N VAL A 392 -11.10 10.83 16.26
CA VAL A 392 -11.73 10.59 14.95
C VAL A 392 -12.03 9.10 14.82
N PRO A 393 -13.30 8.68 14.71
CA PRO A 393 -13.63 7.27 14.50
C PRO A 393 -13.09 6.80 13.14
N LEU A 394 -12.58 5.57 13.07
CA LEU A 394 -12.12 4.99 11.82
C LEU A 394 -13.27 4.88 10.81
N ASP A 395 -12.99 5.31 9.58
CA ASP A 395 -13.85 5.06 8.43
C ASP A 395 -13.85 3.58 8.06
N LEU A 396 -14.88 3.16 7.33
CA LEU A 396 -14.95 1.80 6.81
C LEU A 396 -13.98 1.62 5.64
N ALA A 397 -13.11 0.62 5.74
CA ALA A 397 -12.21 0.22 4.67
C ALA A 397 -12.89 -0.70 3.64
N THR A 398 -12.29 -0.83 2.47
CA THR A 398 -12.68 -1.82 1.45
C THR A 398 -12.33 -3.22 1.91
N LEU A 399 -13.13 -4.22 1.54
CA LEU A 399 -12.83 -5.62 1.84
C LEU A 399 -11.42 -6.01 1.28
N PRO A 400 -10.52 -6.62 2.07
CA PRO A 400 -9.13 -6.87 1.65
C PRO A 400 -8.98 -7.70 0.37
N SER A 401 -9.88 -8.68 0.15
CA SER A 401 -9.91 -9.46 -1.08
C SER A 401 -10.23 -8.61 -2.31
N GLU A 402 -11.10 -7.61 -2.15
CA GLU A 402 -11.45 -6.68 -3.23
C GLU A 402 -10.35 -5.65 -3.45
N VAL A 403 -9.66 -5.18 -2.40
CA VAL A 403 -8.43 -4.36 -2.53
C VAL A 403 -7.38 -5.09 -3.38
N THR A 404 -7.17 -6.38 -3.12
CA THR A 404 -6.24 -7.22 -3.88
C THR A 404 -6.62 -7.29 -5.37
N ALA A 405 -7.90 -7.49 -5.67
CA ALA A 405 -8.39 -7.49 -7.05
C ALA A 405 -8.26 -6.14 -7.74
N MET A 406 -8.59 -5.06 -7.04
CA MET A 406 -8.47 -3.70 -7.58
C MET A 406 -7.02 -3.32 -7.85
N ARG A 407 -6.07 -3.73 -7.00
CA ARG A 407 -4.62 -3.56 -7.23
C ARG A 407 -4.18 -4.34 -8.48
N ALA A 408 -4.62 -5.58 -8.63
CA ALA A 408 -4.33 -6.39 -9.81
C ALA A 408 -4.94 -5.80 -11.11
N LEU A 409 -6.15 -5.24 -11.04
CA LEU A 409 -6.80 -4.57 -12.17
C LEU A 409 -6.10 -3.25 -12.53
N LYS A 410 -5.66 -2.47 -11.55
CA LYS A 410 -4.86 -1.25 -11.78
C LYS A 410 -3.66 -1.57 -12.67
N GLU A 411 -2.91 -2.61 -12.30
CA GLU A 411 -1.72 -3.05 -13.01
C GLU A 411 -2.06 -3.65 -14.39
N SER A 412 -3.06 -4.54 -14.48
CA SER A 412 -3.38 -5.27 -15.71
C SER A 412 -4.01 -4.37 -16.79
N LEU A 413 -4.82 -3.39 -16.39
CA LEU A 413 -5.46 -2.40 -17.26
C LEU A 413 -4.56 -1.19 -17.57
N ARG A 414 -3.33 -1.16 -17.01
CA ARG A 414 -2.38 -0.06 -17.12
C ARG A 414 -3.04 1.29 -16.86
N VAL A 415 -3.78 1.36 -15.76
CA VAL A 415 -4.55 2.54 -15.39
C VAL A 415 -3.61 3.76 -15.29
N PRO A 416 -3.86 4.84 -16.05
CA PRO A 416 -3.02 6.03 -16.00
C PRO A 416 -3.05 6.70 -14.62
N ASP A 417 -1.91 7.20 -14.15
CA ASP A 417 -1.79 7.84 -12.83
C ASP A 417 -2.79 8.98 -12.60
N ARG A 418 -3.17 9.70 -13.66
CA ARG A 418 -4.16 10.79 -13.63
C ARG A 418 -5.52 10.39 -13.05
N MET A 419 -5.87 9.09 -13.06
CA MET A 419 -7.13 8.58 -12.49
C MET A 419 -7.09 8.45 -10.96
N GLY A 420 -5.92 8.60 -10.33
CA GLY A 420 -5.81 8.62 -8.88
C GLY A 420 -6.20 7.31 -8.18
N TRP A 421 -6.01 6.16 -8.84
CA TRP A 421 -6.23 4.82 -8.27
C TRP A 421 -5.14 4.47 -7.23
N ASN A 422 -5.10 5.19 -6.10
CA ASN A 422 -4.07 5.07 -5.06
C ASN A 422 -4.71 4.85 -3.68
N GLY A 423 -4.04 4.10 -2.79
CA GLY A 423 -4.58 3.76 -1.46
C GLY A 423 -5.82 2.86 -1.50
N ASP A 424 -6.70 2.97 -0.50
CA ASP A 424 -7.95 2.20 -0.49
C ASP A 424 -8.90 2.61 -1.66
N PRO A 425 -9.54 1.65 -2.37
CA PRO A 425 -10.42 1.94 -3.50
C PRO A 425 -11.73 2.66 -3.18
N CYS A 426 -12.27 2.51 -1.96
CA CYS A 426 -13.58 3.02 -1.57
C CYS A 426 -13.54 3.98 -0.38
N ALA A 427 -12.43 4.05 0.35
CA ALA A 427 -12.25 4.93 1.50
C ALA A 427 -11.48 6.23 1.11
N PRO A 428 -11.87 7.39 1.68
CA PRO A 428 -12.87 7.59 2.72
C PRO A 428 -14.32 7.53 2.22
N SER A 429 -15.21 7.07 3.11
CA SER A 429 -16.62 6.81 2.79
C SER A 429 -17.40 8.05 2.35
N THR A 430 -16.91 9.23 2.70
CA THR A 430 -17.60 10.51 2.57
C THR A 430 -17.37 11.26 1.25
N TRP A 431 -16.30 11.00 0.47
CA TRP A 431 -15.98 11.89 -0.67
C TRP A 431 -15.24 11.34 -1.90
N ASP A 432 -14.68 10.13 -1.96
CA ASP A 432 -14.23 9.62 -3.27
C ASP A 432 -13.89 8.12 -3.20
N ALA A 433 -14.61 7.31 -3.98
CA ALA A 433 -14.02 6.08 -4.49
C ALA A 433 -13.04 6.43 -5.61
N TRP A 434 -12.16 5.51 -5.98
CA TRP A 434 -11.33 5.66 -7.18
C TRP A 434 -12.16 6.08 -8.40
N GLU A 435 -11.57 6.87 -9.30
CA GLU A 435 -12.30 7.35 -10.49
C GLU A 435 -12.86 6.17 -11.30
N GLY A 436 -14.17 6.20 -11.57
CA GLY A 436 -14.88 5.12 -12.27
C GLY A 436 -15.25 3.92 -11.38
N VAL A 437 -15.00 3.96 -10.07
CA VAL A 437 -15.37 2.91 -9.12
C VAL A 437 -16.56 3.38 -8.29
N THR A 438 -17.57 2.51 -8.12
CA THR A 438 -18.70 2.77 -7.21
C THR A 438 -18.74 1.72 -6.12
N CYS A 439 -18.76 2.18 -4.87
CA CYS A 439 -18.74 1.33 -3.69
C CYS A 439 -20.01 1.46 -2.86
N HIS A 440 -20.39 0.37 -2.21
CA HIS A 440 -21.52 0.31 -1.29
C HIS A 440 -21.13 -0.45 -0.01
N LEU A 441 -21.92 -0.25 1.05
CA LEU A 441 -21.78 -1.06 2.26
C LEU A 441 -22.14 -2.51 1.96
N ASN A 442 -21.35 -3.43 2.50
CA ASN A 442 -21.69 -4.84 2.47
C ASN A 442 -22.97 -5.12 3.30
N GLN A 443 -23.51 -6.32 3.17
CA GLN A 443 -24.74 -6.72 3.89
C GLN A 443 -24.60 -6.64 5.42
N ALA A 444 -23.40 -6.88 5.96
CA ALA A 444 -23.09 -6.79 7.38
C ALA A 444 -22.85 -5.35 7.88
N LYS A 445 -22.79 -4.36 6.97
CA LYS A 445 -22.49 -2.94 7.24
C LYS A 445 -21.19 -2.71 8.00
N ASN A 446 -20.17 -3.52 7.75
CA ASN A 446 -18.87 -3.45 8.43
C ASN A 446 -17.68 -3.30 7.47
N ALA A 447 -17.91 -3.28 6.15
CA ALA A 447 -16.89 -3.03 5.14
C ALA A 447 -17.52 -2.44 3.87
N LEU A 448 -16.71 -1.76 3.06
CA LEU A 448 -17.06 -1.30 1.73
C LEU A 448 -16.76 -2.39 0.69
N VAL A 449 -17.64 -2.50 -0.30
CA VAL A 449 -17.50 -3.42 -1.43
C VAL A 449 -17.72 -2.69 -2.75
N VAL A 450 -16.97 -3.08 -3.77
CA VAL A 450 -17.04 -2.55 -5.13
C VAL A 450 -18.22 -3.19 -5.86
N THR A 451 -19.11 -2.35 -6.38
CA THR A 451 -20.34 -2.79 -7.05
C THR A 451 -20.40 -2.38 -8.51
N GLN A 452 -19.68 -1.32 -8.91
CA GLN A 452 -19.64 -0.89 -10.30
C GLN A 452 -18.23 -0.45 -10.69
N LEU A 453 -17.83 -0.81 -11.91
CA LEU A 453 -16.64 -0.30 -12.58
C LEU A 453 -17.06 0.32 -13.91
N ASP A 454 -16.83 1.62 -14.07
CA ASP A 454 -17.09 2.38 -15.29
C ASP A 454 -15.82 3.09 -15.77
N LEU A 455 -15.13 2.45 -16.71
CA LEU A 455 -13.90 2.92 -17.33
C LEU A 455 -14.04 2.94 -18.86
N GLY A 456 -15.26 3.18 -19.35
CA GLY A 456 -15.51 3.31 -20.78
C GLY A 456 -14.76 4.49 -21.41
N SER A 457 -14.22 4.30 -22.61
CA SER A 457 -13.56 5.37 -23.40
C SER A 457 -12.36 6.04 -22.71
N GLN A 458 -11.61 5.30 -21.89
CA GLN A 458 -10.49 5.84 -21.11
C GLN A 458 -9.11 5.67 -21.77
N GLY A 459 -9.06 5.03 -22.93
CA GLY A 459 -7.81 4.72 -23.63
C GLY A 459 -6.97 3.65 -22.91
N LEU A 460 -7.59 2.80 -22.09
CA LEU A 460 -6.93 1.73 -21.36
C LEU A 460 -6.33 0.69 -22.31
N LYS A 461 -5.27 0.03 -21.84
CA LYS A 461 -4.49 -0.98 -22.57
C LYS A 461 -4.21 -2.17 -21.66
N GLY A 462 -3.81 -3.30 -22.21
CA GLY A 462 -3.54 -4.50 -21.42
C GLY A 462 -4.78 -5.39 -21.37
N TYR A 463 -5.03 -6.06 -20.25
CA TYR A 463 -6.03 -7.13 -20.17
C TYR A 463 -6.77 -7.14 -18.82
N ILE A 464 -7.87 -7.88 -18.75
CA ILE A 464 -8.64 -8.07 -17.51
C ILE A 464 -8.03 -9.23 -16.72
N SER A 465 -7.53 -8.95 -15.51
CA SER A 465 -6.97 -9.98 -14.62
C SER A 465 -8.05 -10.96 -14.12
N GLU A 466 -7.70 -12.25 -13.97
CA GLU A 466 -8.58 -13.26 -13.35
C GLU A 466 -8.92 -12.94 -11.88
N GLN A 467 -8.14 -12.09 -11.23
CA GLN A 467 -8.41 -11.61 -9.87
C GLN A 467 -9.72 -10.81 -9.77
N ILE A 468 -10.31 -10.38 -10.89
CA ILE A 468 -11.65 -9.79 -10.92
C ILE A 468 -12.70 -10.70 -10.25
N SER A 469 -12.45 -12.02 -10.21
CA SER A 469 -13.26 -13.02 -9.48
C SER A 469 -13.44 -12.74 -7.99
N LEU A 470 -12.55 -11.97 -7.35
CA LEU A 470 -12.67 -11.62 -5.93
C LEU A 470 -13.67 -10.48 -5.69
N LEU A 471 -14.07 -9.73 -6.73
CA LEU A 471 -15.07 -8.65 -6.65
C LEU A 471 -16.50 -9.22 -6.61
N THR A 472 -16.81 -10.06 -5.62
CA THR A 472 -18.03 -10.88 -5.57
C THR A 472 -19.36 -10.11 -5.54
N ASN A 473 -19.31 -8.79 -5.33
CA ASN A 473 -20.47 -7.90 -5.25
C ASN A 473 -20.65 -7.05 -6.51
N LEU A 474 -19.86 -7.30 -7.56
CA LEU A 474 -19.87 -6.51 -8.78
C LEU A 474 -21.19 -6.73 -9.55
N VAL A 475 -21.88 -5.63 -9.83
CA VAL A 475 -23.19 -5.57 -10.51
C VAL A 475 -23.07 -5.04 -11.93
N SER A 476 -22.15 -4.10 -12.17
CA SER A 476 -21.96 -3.44 -13.46
C SER A 476 -20.48 -3.28 -13.79
N VAL A 477 -20.09 -3.67 -15.01
CA VAL A 477 -18.76 -3.44 -15.57
C VAL A 477 -18.90 -2.81 -16.95
N ASN A 478 -18.32 -1.64 -17.13
CA ASN A 478 -18.16 -0.97 -18.41
C ASN A 478 -16.67 -0.72 -18.66
N LEU A 479 -16.09 -1.44 -19.61
CA LEU A 479 -14.72 -1.24 -20.11
C LEU A 479 -14.74 -0.94 -21.62
N SER A 480 -15.87 -0.49 -22.15
CA SER A 480 -16.09 -0.29 -23.58
C SER A 480 -15.16 0.76 -24.20
N SER A 481 -14.96 0.68 -25.51
CA SER A 481 -14.21 1.67 -26.30
C SER A 481 -12.80 1.94 -25.77
N ASN A 482 -12.09 0.89 -25.38
CA ASN A 482 -10.68 0.95 -24.97
C ASN A 482 -9.81 0.19 -25.98
N SER A 483 -8.53 -0.02 -25.64
CA SER A 483 -7.59 -0.85 -26.42
C SER A 483 -7.18 -2.08 -25.62
N LEU A 484 -8.12 -2.69 -24.89
CA LEU A 484 -7.87 -3.90 -24.11
C LEU A 484 -7.77 -5.11 -25.04
N GLU A 485 -6.88 -6.03 -24.71
CA GLU A 485 -6.52 -7.22 -25.47
C GLU A 485 -6.50 -8.47 -24.56
N GLY A 486 -6.19 -9.63 -25.15
CA GLY A 486 -6.15 -10.91 -24.44
C GLY A 486 -7.52 -11.58 -24.37
N THR A 487 -7.58 -12.69 -23.64
CA THR A 487 -8.79 -13.50 -23.47
C THR A 487 -9.66 -13.01 -22.33
N LEU A 488 -10.97 -13.22 -22.43
CA LEU A 488 -11.91 -12.90 -21.36
C LEU A 488 -11.70 -13.84 -20.16
N PRO A 489 -11.43 -13.32 -18.95
CA PRO A 489 -11.24 -14.17 -17.80
C PRO A 489 -12.53 -14.85 -17.37
N SER A 490 -12.45 -16.08 -16.87
CA SER A 490 -13.63 -16.79 -16.38
C SER A 490 -14.27 -16.08 -15.18
N GLY A 491 -13.45 -15.41 -14.38
CA GLY A 491 -13.83 -14.71 -13.15
C GLY A 491 -14.78 -13.52 -13.31
N ILE A 492 -14.99 -13.01 -14.53
CA ILE A 492 -15.92 -11.89 -14.77
C ILE A 492 -17.39 -12.34 -14.83
N GLY A 493 -17.65 -13.63 -15.13
CA GLY A 493 -19.00 -14.19 -15.23
C GLY A 493 -19.64 -14.51 -13.87
N GLN A 494 -19.64 -13.56 -12.95
CA GLN A 494 -20.14 -13.74 -11.58
C GLN A 494 -21.66 -13.66 -11.49
N LYS A 495 -22.24 -14.37 -10.52
CA LYS A 495 -23.71 -14.40 -10.33
C LYS A 495 -24.32 -13.05 -9.96
N SER A 496 -23.55 -12.15 -9.35
CA SER A 496 -23.98 -10.79 -9.00
C SER A 496 -24.04 -9.86 -10.22
N LEU A 497 -23.31 -10.17 -11.29
CA LEU A 497 -23.12 -9.27 -12.42
C LEU A 497 -24.39 -9.24 -13.28
N ALA A 498 -24.92 -8.04 -13.49
CA ALA A 498 -26.12 -7.80 -14.29
C ALA A 498 -25.81 -7.06 -15.60
N LYS A 499 -24.77 -6.22 -15.62
CA LYS A 499 -24.40 -5.42 -16.80
C LYS A 499 -22.92 -5.60 -17.10
N LEU A 500 -22.62 -5.98 -18.34
CA LEU A 500 -21.27 -6.14 -18.85
C LEU A 500 -21.17 -5.50 -20.24
N ASP A 501 -20.36 -4.46 -20.33
CA ASP A 501 -20.01 -3.81 -21.59
C ASP A 501 -18.50 -3.84 -21.80
N LEU A 502 -18.07 -4.66 -22.75
CA LEU A 502 -16.69 -4.80 -23.21
C LEU A 502 -16.56 -4.44 -24.70
N SER A 503 -17.56 -3.75 -25.26
CA SER A 503 -17.63 -3.44 -26.68
C SER A 503 -16.49 -2.54 -27.16
N GLY A 504 -16.10 -2.66 -28.43
CA GLY A 504 -15.08 -1.79 -29.03
C GLY A 504 -13.69 -1.95 -28.41
N ASN A 505 -13.25 -3.20 -28.18
CA ASN A 505 -11.92 -3.56 -27.70
C ASN A 505 -11.25 -4.55 -28.68
N LYS A 506 -10.18 -5.24 -28.26
CA LYS A 506 -9.44 -6.25 -29.04
C LYS A 506 -9.38 -7.58 -28.29
N PHE A 507 -10.44 -7.93 -27.56
CA PHE A 507 -10.49 -9.21 -26.86
C PHE A 507 -10.54 -10.38 -27.86
N THR A 508 -9.78 -11.43 -27.57
CA THR A 508 -9.63 -12.63 -28.41
C THR A 508 -10.07 -13.89 -27.66
N GLY A 509 -10.12 -15.03 -28.35
CA GLY A 509 -10.50 -16.31 -27.74
C GLY A 509 -12.01 -16.48 -27.58
N THR A 510 -12.41 -17.51 -26.83
CA THR A 510 -13.82 -17.89 -26.64
C THR A 510 -14.49 -17.12 -25.52
N ILE A 511 -15.81 -16.91 -25.62
CA ILE A 511 -16.61 -16.40 -24.50
C ILE A 511 -16.67 -17.49 -23.40
N PRO A 512 -16.25 -17.20 -22.16
CA PRO A 512 -16.25 -18.18 -21.08
C PRO A 512 -17.65 -18.69 -20.73
N GLU A 513 -17.75 -19.97 -20.37
CA GLU A 513 -19.03 -20.59 -19.96
C GLU A 513 -19.64 -19.93 -18.73
N SER A 514 -18.83 -19.29 -17.87
CA SER A 514 -19.30 -18.57 -16.68
C SER A 514 -20.33 -17.48 -17.00
N PHE A 515 -20.29 -16.90 -18.20
CA PHE A 515 -21.24 -15.88 -18.67
C PHE A 515 -22.65 -16.48 -18.85
N SER A 516 -22.74 -17.78 -19.10
CA SER A 516 -24.02 -18.49 -19.21
C SER A 516 -24.64 -18.79 -17.84
N SER A 517 -23.82 -18.81 -16.78
CA SER A 517 -24.23 -19.12 -15.41
C SER A 517 -24.50 -17.89 -14.54
N SER A 518 -24.31 -16.69 -15.10
CA SER A 518 -24.47 -15.41 -14.42
C SER A 518 -25.83 -14.76 -14.72
N ASN A 519 -26.28 -13.85 -13.87
CA ASN A 519 -27.60 -13.20 -14.00
C ASN A 519 -27.55 -11.97 -14.92
N LEU A 520 -26.81 -12.08 -16.02
CA LEU A 520 -26.56 -10.98 -16.94
C LEU A 520 -27.86 -10.56 -17.65
N GLN A 521 -28.11 -9.25 -17.68
CA GLN A 521 -29.24 -8.61 -18.36
C GLN A 521 -28.78 -7.78 -19.55
N LEU A 522 -27.57 -7.22 -19.49
CA LEU A 522 -26.94 -6.45 -20.56
C LEU A 522 -25.55 -7.02 -20.83
N VAL A 523 -25.32 -7.49 -22.06
CA VAL A 523 -24.04 -8.07 -22.50
C VAL A 523 -23.66 -7.48 -23.86
N LEU A 524 -22.73 -6.52 -23.85
CA LEU A 524 -22.22 -5.89 -25.07
C LEU A 524 -20.78 -6.34 -25.29
N LEU A 525 -20.56 -7.21 -26.27
CA LEU A 525 -19.25 -7.74 -26.67
C LEU A 525 -18.91 -7.37 -28.12
N ASN A 526 -19.71 -6.51 -28.73
CA ASN A 526 -19.59 -6.16 -30.14
C ASN A 526 -18.28 -5.40 -30.43
N GLY A 527 -17.78 -5.56 -31.66
CA GLY A 527 -16.54 -4.91 -32.10
C GLY A 527 -15.29 -5.39 -31.34
N ASN A 528 -15.16 -6.70 -31.18
CA ASN A 528 -13.96 -7.38 -30.65
C ASN A 528 -13.44 -8.42 -31.67
N GLU A 529 -12.45 -9.23 -31.26
CA GLU A 529 -11.83 -10.30 -32.04
C GLU A 529 -12.15 -11.70 -31.45
N LEU A 530 -13.33 -11.85 -30.83
CA LEU A 530 -13.75 -13.09 -30.19
C LEU A 530 -14.05 -14.19 -31.22
N GLU A 531 -13.81 -15.43 -30.83
CA GLU A 531 -13.93 -16.60 -31.69
C GLU A 531 -14.66 -17.79 -31.03
N GLY A 532 -15.11 -18.72 -31.86
CA GLY A 532 -15.70 -19.98 -31.40
C GLY A 532 -17.23 -19.96 -31.29
N ARG A 533 -17.77 -21.04 -30.73
CA ARG A 533 -19.22 -21.26 -30.63
C ARG A 533 -19.78 -20.48 -29.44
N VAL A 534 -20.83 -19.70 -29.68
CA VAL A 534 -21.63 -19.06 -28.63
C VAL A 534 -22.61 -20.08 -28.06
N SER A 535 -22.71 -20.17 -26.73
CA SER A 535 -23.66 -21.06 -26.05
C SER A 535 -25.10 -20.55 -26.22
N GLU A 536 -26.05 -21.49 -26.30
CA GLU A 536 -27.48 -21.13 -26.41
C GLU A 536 -27.98 -20.47 -25.12
N GLU A 537 -27.43 -20.89 -23.98
CA GLU A 537 -27.72 -20.33 -22.67
C GLU A 537 -27.34 -18.84 -22.60
N LEU A 538 -26.17 -18.45 -23.09
CA LEU A 538 -25.77 -17.04 -23.14
C LEU A 538 -26.67 -16.23 -24.07
N TYR A 539 -27.01 -16.77 -25.23
CA TYR A 539 -27.87 -16.09 -26.19
C TYR A 539 -29.33 -15.96 -25.69
N SER A 540 -29.78 -16.85 -24.80
CA SER A 540 -31.12 -16.81 -24.21
C SER A 540 -31.40 -15.54 -23.41
N ILE A 541 -30.37 -14.80 -22.97
CA ILE A 541 -30.52 -13.48 -22.31
C ILE A 541 -31.37 -12.53 -23.16
N GLY A 542 -31.12 -12.47 -24.47
CA GLY A 542 -31.89 -11.62 -25.39
C GLY A 542 -33.35 -12.06 -25.55
N VAL A 543 -33.63 -13.35 -25.34
CA VAL A 543 -34.99 -13.91 -25.39
C VAL A 543 -35.75 -13.63 -24.09
N HIS A 544 -35.05 -13.58 -22.96
CA HIS A 544 -35.62 -13.33 -21.63
C HIS A 544 -35.75 -11.83 -21.27
N GLY A 545 -35.72 -10.94 -22.27
CA GLY A 545 -35.91 -9.50 -22.09
C GLY A 545 -34.63 -8.72 -21.75
N GLY A 546 -33.47 -9.37 -21.78
CA GLY A 546 -32.17 -8.72 -21.73
C GLY A 546 -31.70 -8.23 -23.11
N VAL A 547 -30.49 -7.67 -23.15
CA VAL A 547 -29.86 -7.16 -24.37
C VAL A 547 -28.50 -7.84 -24.52
N ILE A 548 -28.29 -8.49 -25.67
CA ILE A 548 -27.01 -9.09 -26.04
C ILE A 548 -26.59 -8.63 -27.44
N ASP A 549 -25.38 -8.07 -27.56
CA ASP A 549 -24.79 -7.69 -28.85
C ASP A 549 -23.42 -8.34 -29.01
N LEU A 550 -23.30 -9.19 -30.03
CA LEU A 550 -22.09 -9.93 -30.39
C LEU A 550 -21.55 -9.51 -31.76
N SER A 551 -22.14 -8.49 -32.38
CA SER A 551 -21.82 -8.05 -33.75
C SER A 551 -20.37 -7.60 -33.91
N GLY A 552 -19.83 -7.68 -35.12
CA GLY A 552 -18.44 -7.26 -35.39
C GLY A 552 -17.36 -8.27 -34.96
N ASN A 553 -17.71 -9.38 -34.30
CA ASN A 553 -16.79 -10.49 -34.04
C ASN A 553 -16.86 -11.53 -35.18
N LYS A 554 -15.91 -11.47 -36.13
CA LYS A 554 -15.98 -12.24 -37.39
C LYS A 554 -15.88 -13.76 -37.21
N ALA A 555 -15.29 -14.23 -36.11
CA ALA A 555 -15.00 -15.64 -35.86
C ALA A 555 -16.00 -16.32 -34.89
N LEU A 556 -17.00 -15.59 -34.39
CA LEU A 556 -18.08 -16.18 -33.59
C LEU A 556 -19.13 -16.88 -34.48
N CYS A 557 -19.71 -17.96 -33.96
CA CYS A 557 -20.69 -18.76 -34.69
C CYS A 557 -21.69 -19.48 -33.77
N GLY A 558 -22.79 -19.98 -34.34
CA GLY A 558 -23.66 -20.98 -33.70
C GLY A 558 -25.00 -20.51 -33.12
N VAL A 559 -25.32 -19.21 -33.17
CA VAL A 559 -26.60 -18.63 -32.71
C VAL A 559 -27.27 -17.82 -33.82
N PRO A 560 -28.59 -17.53 -33.77
CA PRO A 560 -29.34 -16.96 -34.90
C PRO A 560 -28.78 -15.65 -35.49
N THR A 561 -28.11 -14.81 -34.70
CA THR A 561 -27.49 -13.55 -35.16
C THR A 561 -26.10 -13.72 -35.78
N LEU A 562 -25.56 -14.94 -35.79
CA LEU A 562 -24.20 -15.26 -36.22
C LEU A 562 -24.19 -16.37 -37.29
N PRO A 563 -23.12 -16.49 -38.09
CA PRO A 563 -23.00 -17.58 -39.05
C PRO A 563 -23.01 -18.96 -38.38
N ALA A 564 -23.44 -19.99 -39.12
CA ALA A 564 -23.32 -21.36 -38.67
C ALA A 564 -21.83 -21.74 -38.50
N CYS A 565 -21.51 -22.48 -37.42
CA CYS A 565 -20.14 -22.93 -37.19
C CYS A 565 -19.68 -23.87 -38.31
N SER A 566 -18.42 -23.71 -38.75
CA SER A 566 -17.87 -24.56 -39.81
C SER A 566 -17.83 -26.04 -39.36
N PHE A 567 -18.39 -26.91 -40.21
CA PHE A 567 -18.65 -28.34 -39.94
C PHE A 567 -17.40 -29.21 -39.65
N PHE A 568 -16.20 -28.64 -39.79
CA PHE A 568 -14.93 -29.38 -39.78
C PHE A 568 -14.36 -29.62 -38.38
N TRP A 569 -14.76 -28.85 -37.37
CA TRP A 569 -14.15 -28.90 -36.03
C TRP A 569 -15.23 -28.99 -34.95
N GLU A 570 -15.35 -30.17 -34.33
CA GLU A 570 -16.22 -30.38 -33.17
C GLU A 570 -15.34 -30.55 -31.93
N ARG A 571 -15.60 -29.75 -30.88
CA ARG A 571 -14.91 -29.82 -29.57
C ARG A 571 -13.38 -29.87 -29.65
N GLY A 572 -12.78 -29.03 -30.51
CA GLY A 572 -11.33 -28.94 -30.68
C GLY A 572 -10.68 -30.17 -31.35
N LYS A 573 -11.47 -31.08 -31.93
CA LYS A 573 -10.98 -32.22 -32.72
C LYS A 573 -11.59 -32.20 -34.12
N LEU A 574 -10.82 -32.68 -35.10
CA LEU A 574 -11.29 -32.80 -36.48
C LEU A 574 -12.52 -33.72 -36.54
N SER A 575 -13.64 -33.20 -37.02
CA SER A 575 -14.91 -33.93 -37.18
C SER A 575 -14.73 -35.19 -38.01
N THR A 576 -15.54 -36.22 -37.77
CA THR A 576 -15.54 -37.47 -38.56
C THR A 576 -15.76 -37.17 -40.04
N ALA A 577 -16.61 -36.20 -40.37
CA ALA A 577 -16.81 -35.73 -41.74
C ALA A 577 -15.57 -35.01 -42.29
N GLY A 578 -14.87 -34.23 -41.47
CA GLY A 578 -13.60 -33.59 -41.82
C GLY A 578 -12.48 -34.60 -42.12
N LYS A 579 -12.38 -35.67 -41.32
CA LYS A 579 -11.46 -36.79 -41.56
C LYS A 579 -11.76 -37.51 -42.88
N ILE A 580 -13.04 -37.74 -43.18
CA ILE A 580 -13.49 -38.37 -44.43
C ILE A 580 -13.20 -37.47 -45.63
N ALA A 581 -13.43 -36.16 -45.52
CA ALA A 581 -13.16 -35.20 -46.57
C ALA A 581 -11.65 -35.07 -46.89
N ILE A 582 -10.78 -35.06 -45.87
CA ILE A 582 -9.33 -35.09 -46.06
C ILE A 582 -8.92 -36.42 -46.71
N GLY A 583 -9.46 -37.55 -46.25
CA GLY A 583 -9.22 -38.86 -46.85
C GLY A 583 -9.61 -38.92 -48.34
N LEU A 584 -10.81 -38.43 -48.68
CA LEU A 584 -11.30 -38.35 -50.06
C LEU A 584 -10.44 -37.43 -50.92
N SER A 585 -10.01 -36.28 -50.40
CA SER A 585 -9.11 -35.36 -51.10
C SER A 585 -7.76 -36.01 -51.41
N CYS A 586 -7.18 -36.74 -50.45
CA CYS A 586 -5.95 -37.50 -50.68
C CYS A 586 -6.13 -38.60 -51.74
N VAL A 587 -7.26 -39.29 -51.77
CA VAL A 587 -7.59 -40.29 -52.79
C VAL A 587 -7.75 -39.65 -54.17
N VAL A 588 -8.39 -38.48 -54.27
CA VAL A 588 -8.51 -37.73 -55.53
C VAL A 588 -7.14 -37.27 -56.03
N VAL A 589 -6.28 -36.75 -55.16
CA VAL A 589 -4.92 -36.35 -55.54
C VAL A 589 -4.09 -37.56 -55.98
N LEU A 590 -4.15 -38.68 -55.25
CA LEU A 590 -3.47 -39.92 -55.63
C LEU A 590 -3.97 -40.47 -56.97
N SER A 591 -5.28 -40.44 -57.20
CA SER A 591 -5.86 -40.91 -58.46
C SER A 591 -5.52 -39.99 -59.64
N VAL A 592 -5.43 -38.67 -59.45
CA VAL A 592 -4.89 -37.73 -60.45
C VAL A 592 -3.41 -37.99 -60.72
N LEU A 593 -2.61 -38.28 -59.68
CA LEU A 593 -1.19 -38.64 -59.86
C LEU A 593 -1.03 -39.98 -60.61
N ILE A 594 -1.87 -40.97 -60.32
CA ILE A 594 -1.88 -42.24 -61.06
C ILE A 594 -2.34 -42.03 -62.50
N LEU A 595 -3.36 -41.19 -62.73
CA LEU A 595 -3.87 -40.87 -64.06
C LEU A 595 -2.83 -40.11 -64.89
N THR A 596 -2.13 -39.15 -64.29
CA THR A 596 -1.03 -38.43 -64.96
C THR A 596 0.15 -39.36 -65.24
N MET A 597 0.51 -40.25 -64.32
CA MET A 597 1.50 -41.31 -64.57
C MET A 597 1.06 -42.24 -65.69
N TYR A 598 -0.19 -42.66 -65.73
CA TYR A 598 -0.78 -43.48 -66.78
C TYR A 598 -0.79 -42.75 -68.13
N ILE A 599 -1.18 -41.49 -68.18
CA ILE A 599 -1.14 -40.65 -69.39
C ILE A 599 0.31 -40.47 -69.86
N CYS A 600 1.28 -40.27 -68.96
CA CYS A 600 2.70 -40.22 -69.28
C CYS A 600 3.21 -41.58 -69.81
N TRP A 601 2.69 -42.69 -69.30
CA TRP A 601 3.05 -44.04 -69.73
C TRP A 601 2.46 -44.38 -71.11
N VAL A 602 1.20 -44.00 -71.36
CA VAL A 602 0.51 -44.20 -72.65
C VAL A 602 1.02 -43.24 -73.72
N ARG A 603 1.34 -41.98 -73.38
CA ARG A 603 2.04 -41.05 -74.29
C ARG A 603 3.46 -41.50 -74.61
N ARG A 604 4.08 -42.34 -73.79
CA ARG A 604 5.36 -43.01 -74.10
C ARG A 604 5.21 -44.25 -74.99
N GLY A 605 3.99 -44.73 -75.25
CA GLY A 605 3.75 -45.99 -75.97
C GLY A 605 3.54 -45.88 -77.49
N LYS A 606 3.50 -44.67 -78.08
CA LYS A 606 3.42 -44.48 -79.54
C LYS A 606 4.19 -43.23 -79.95
N ASN A 607 5.50 -43.39 -80.09
CA ASN A 607 6.34 -42.67 -81.03
C ASN A 607 7.62 -43.48 -81.17
N ASP A 608 7.75 -44.20 -82.28
CA ASP A 608 9.05 -44.59 -82.82
C ASP A 608 9.88 -43.32 -82.99
N TYR A 609 11.05 -43.29 -82.36
CA TYR A 609 12.14 -42.43 -82.81
C TYR A 609 13.47 -43.17 -82.68
N ASP A 610 14.10 -43.28 -83.84
CA ASP A 610 15.49 -43.64 -84.08
C ASP A 610 16.45 -43.03 -83.05
N PHE A 611 17.36 -43.87 -82.56
CA PHE A 611 18.51 -43.43 -81.77
C PHE A 611 19.55 -42.73 -82.66
N GLY A 612 19.34 -41.44 -82.91
CA GLY A 612 20.39 -40.49 -83.27
C GLY A 612 20.86 -39.73 -82.03
N LEU A 613 22.13 -39.90 -81.65
CA LEU A 613 22.75 -39.32 -80.45
C LEU A 613 22.87 -37.78 -80.55
N PRO A 614 22.26 -36.98 -79.66
CA PRO A 614 22.49 -35.52 -79.62
C PRO A 614 23.83 -35.19 -78.96
N HIS A 615 24.53 -34.23 -79.54
CA HIS A 615 25.93 -33.88 -79.29
C HIS A 615 26.25 -33.28 -77.90
N ASP A 616 25.29 -33.14 -76.99
CA ASP A 616 25.45 -32.35 -75.75
C ASP A 616 25.72 -33.14 -74.46
N LEU A 617 25.77 -34.48 -74.52
CA LEU A 617 26.20 -35.32 -73.39
C LEU A 617 27.71 -35.58 -73.34
N MET A 618 28.47 -35.23 -74.38
CA MET A 618 29.95 -35.25 -74.34
C MET A 618 30.54 -34.05 -73.58
N SER A 619 29.80 -32.96 -73.40
CA SER A 619 30.31 -31.76 -72.73
C SER A 619 30.34 -31.89 -71.20
N LEU A 620 29.42 -32.67 -70.61
CA LEU A 620 29.37 -32.92 -69.16
C LEU A 620 30.35 -34.03 -68.71
N ALA A 621 30.58 -35.04 -69.56
CA ALA A 621 31.63 -36.04 -69.32
C ALA A 621 33.05 -35.42 -69.47
N ALA A 622 33.24 -34.50 -70.43
CA ALA A 622 34.52 -33.79 -70.61
C ALA A 622 34.82 -32.74 -69.50
N LYS A 623 33.80 -32.17 -68.85
CA LYS A 623 33.97 -31.30 -67.67
C LYS A 623 34.29 -32.10 -66.40
N ARG A 624 33.65 -33.26 -66.21
CA ARG A 624 33.93 -34.15 -65.07
C ARG A 624 35.36 -34.72 -65.11
N ASN A 625 35.86 -35.07 -66.30
CA ASN A 625 37.24 -35.51 -66.48
C ASN A 625 38.28 -34.40 -66.33
N ARG A 626 37.99 -33.14 -66.74
CA ARG A 626 38.92 -32.00 -66.51
C ARG A 626 39.05 -31.63 -65.02
N TYR A 627 37.94 -31.64 -64.28
CA TYR A 627 37.94 -31.38 -62.84
C TYR A 627 38.67 -32.48 -62.05
N GLN A 628 38.49 -33.76 -62.42
CA GLN A 628 39.23 -34.88 -61.83
C GLN A 628 40.74 -34.81 -62.14
N ARG A 629 41.13 -34.38 -63.36
CA ARG A 629 42.54 -34.26 -63.77
C ARG A 629 43.26 -33.07 -63.11
N GLN A 630 42.58 -31.95 -62.89
CA GLN A 630 43.11 -30.81 -62.12
C GLN A 630 43.23 -31.13 -60.62
N LYS A 631 42.26 -31.87 -60.07
CA LYS A 631 42.32 -32.32 -58.68
C LYS A 631 43.48 -33.30 -58.43
N SER A 632 43.78 -34.20 -59.37
CA SER A 632 44.95 -35.10 -59.27
C SER A 632 46.29 -34.38 -59.48
N LEU A 633 46.35 -33.35 -60.33
CA LEU A 633 47.55 -32.52 -60.53
C LEU A 633 47.88 -31.68 -59.29
N MET A 634 46.87 -31.06 -58.67
CA MET A 634 47.04 -30.24 -57.46
C MET A 634 47.42 -31.09 -56.23
N LEU A 635 46.98 -32.35 -56.20
CA LEU A 635 47.33 -33.31 -55.14
C LEU A 635 48.76 -33.87 -55.32
N LEU A 636 49.20 -34.10 -56.57
CA LEU A 636 50.60 -34.40 -56.90
C LEU A 636 51.55 -33.21 -56.62
N GLU A 637 51.10 -31.98 -56.84
CA GLU A 637 51.88 -30.75 -56.57
C GLU A 637 52.01 -30.47 -55.06
N MET A 638 50.97 -30.79 -54.27
CA MET A 638 51.04 -30.78 -52.80
C MET A 638 51.92 -31.90 -52.23
N GLU A 639 51.95 -33.09 -52.85
CA GLU A 639 52.85 -34.19 -52.43
C GLU A 639 54.30 -33.94 -52.85
N SER A 640 54.56 -33.18 -53.93
CA SER A 640 55.92 -32.82 -54.37
C SER A 640 56.59 -31.73 -53.52
N GLN A 641 55.84 -30.92 -52.76
CA GLN A 641 56.41 -29.86 -51.92
C GLN A 641 56.69 -30.31 -50.48
N ASN A 642 56.22 -31.50 -50.07
CA ASN A 642 56.34 -31.99 -48.69
C ASN A 642 57.34 -33.15 -48.49
N ALA A 643 58.08 -33.55 -49.53
CA ALA A 643 59.13 -34.54 -49.43
C ALA A 643 60.39 -34.04 -50.16
N ASN A 644 61.27 -33.35 -49.41
CA ASN A 644 62.71 -33.65 -49.32
C ASN A 644 63.52 -32.40 -48.93
N GLY A 645 63.90 -32.34 -47.66
CA GLY A 645 65.07 -31.60 -47.21
C GLY A 645 66.32 -32.49 -47.17
N PHE A 646 67.36 -32.03 -47.88
CA PHE A 646 68.83 -32.11 -47.64
C PHE A 646 69.60 -33.46 -47.81
N PRO A 647 70.94 -33.51 -48.13
CA PRO A 647 72.00 -32.45 -48.05
C PRO A 647 73.12 -32.38 -49.17
N SER A 648 73.94 -31.28 -49.10
CA SER A 648 75.39 -31.03 -49.40
C SER A 648 76.19 -31.69 -50.57
N THR A 649 76.97 -30.87 -51.33
CA THR A 649 78.48 -30.88 -51.41
C THR A 649 79.10 -29.81 -52.36
N LEU A 650 80.14 -29.13 -51.83
CA LEU A 650 81.37 -28.49 -52.38
C LEU A 650 81.63 -28.20 -53.90
N SER A 651 81.99 -26.93 -54.18
CA SER A 651 83.23 -26.32 -54.83
C SER A 651 83.72 -26.75 -56.23
N PRO A 652 84.66 -26.05 -56.96
CA PRO A 652 85.47 -24.84 -56.65
C PRO A 652 85.73 -23.82 -57.82
N LEU A 653 86.51 -22.74 -57.53
CA LEU A 653 87.43 -21.94 -58.40
C LEU A 653 86.84 -21.26 -59.66
N THR A 654 86.82 -19.92 -59.75
CA THR A 654 87.97 -19.01 -59.94
C THR A 654 87.55 -17.57 -59.70
#